data_AF-A0A344LH86-F1
#
_entry.id   AF-A0A344LH86-F1
#
_cell.length_a   1.000
_cell.length_b   1.000
_cell.length_c   1.000
_cell.angle_alpha   90.00
_cell.angle_beta   90.00
_cell.angle_gamma   90.00
#
_symmetry.space_group_name_H-M   'P 1'
#
loop_
_entity.id
_entity.type
_entity.pdbx_description
1 polymer ?
#
loop_
_entity_poly.entity_id
_entity_poly.type
_entity_poly.pdbx_seq_one_letter_code
_entity_poly.pdbx_strand_id
1 'polypeptide(L)'
;MSEHKGGPAVTSVRQDEAWFADRLDPGSPTATRNRAYRVSGALDVELLGQAWQEVVRRHDVLRTTITEVGGRPVRRTAAADQVAKSFVDMGLVPDAEDAEDELCADIIAEPLWLAEGPLARLTVAGTAPGEYVVVLVAHRAVADESSMVILLDELSRCYTAAVAGRSPSEALRAPLLQYDEFARWQRERESSDEHARVLDWWRSELTPPAPPLTLPLHRDRPAGPSTAGGVVRFNWGAELAGTLGQFAREQGVDPAAVLLTAFTCLLHRFGGADRIPVGLPVRSRPWSAFDRAVGPFDSTLVVTPGFAGRPSFREVLNRVRIQLREAAAHGGPTEGQLARAVNPARDPRHSPFYDAGFVYREHESIVESDGLLRGVDVKDPALRLRGCTVRRERVDPQWSEVDFTLLVDEVKPEISGGFRSRTSMIDARIARFVAVQLRTLVEAALAHPDLPVAHLPLDTPLRIKTAVVAGDRIEATAPVTATVAELVRAHSGEALPGVSYAELLARADSIAAELPPGPVAVRMASGAGQAAAVLGAFTAGAHVVCLAASDSGERARSVLADLKPAVLLVENAADDDQIVRWYRDELDGTVLDTAAVEPAKPRPTAVATTDLAYVAYTSGSTGQPKGITQNHAALAQFTAWFATEFRIGPGSRVAQWAAPGYDAALCETFAALSSGATLHPVPERIRANPEKLAAWLAAEGITHFQTVPSFAREVLGVLSRTGERLPELTHLLLAGEALPAELANGLRAAVPSARLINLYGPTEAILATWYEISVTLHGVAPIGRPIPGRQVLVVDAEDRPCPAGVTGNLVLRSPYLTPGYLGDVTTTAFEPLRPRPELGVAGGACYRTGDLGRLRHDGVLEFRGRADSQVKVLGMRMELGEVEAALAAHPSIADCAVAGVPGADGLISQLLAYVVLAEPGEAPVAEWRRHLVRRFGKTLLPVTYQTVAALPRNVGGKIDRRRLPAPEPAVTAVHTEPDGPVQRTIAEIFAELSGSAPSEITADDTFFAVGGHSVQLPRLLHLIRVRLGAELSLGDYFADPTPAGLAVAVSKSSSAVGVDEE
;
A
#
# COMPACT_ATOMS: atom_id res chain seq x y z
N MET A 1 11.96 -49.47 -19.19
CA MET A 1 13.11 -48.55 -18.99
C MET A 1 14.40 -49.00 -19.68
N SER A 2 14.69 -50.30 -19.86
CA SER A 2 15.82 -50.76 -20.69
C SER A 2 15.74 -50.33 -22.17
N GLU A 3 14.57 -49.89 -22.64
CA GLU A 3 14.31 -49.42 -24.02
C GLU A 3 14.71 -47.95 -24.25
N HIS A 4 15.18 -47.23 -23.23
CA HIS A 4 15.47 -45.80 -23.32
C HIS A 4 16.98 -45.51 -23.27
N LYS A 5 17.82 -46.35 -23.88
CA LYS A 5 19.24 -46.03 -24.08
C LYS A 5 19.47 -45.63 -25.55
N GLY A 6 19.90 -44.38 -25.80
CA GLY A 6 20.45 -43.97 -27.11
C GLY A 6 19.69 -42.93 -27.96
N GLY A 7 18.80 -42.10 -27.38
CA GLY A 7 18.15 -40.99 -28.11
C GLY A 7 18.93 -39.65 -28.08
N PRO A 8 18.58 -38.64 -28.91
CA PRO A 8 19.20 -37.31 -28.87
C PRO A 8 19.01 -36.63 -27.51
N ALA A 9 20.00 -35.85 -27.07
CA ALA A 9 19.95 -35.16 -25.79
C ALA A 9 18.81 -34.11 -25.79
N VAL A 10 17.92 -34.21 -24.79
CA VAL A 10 16.81 -33.26 -24.57
C VAL A 10 17.02 -32.51 -23.26
N THR A 11 16.48 -31.30 -23.19
CA THR A 11 16.41 -30.53 -21.94
C THR A 11 15.22 -31.00 -21.10
N SER A 12 15.41 -31.04 -19.78
CA SER A 12 14.30 -31.15 -18.84
C SER A 12 13.52 -29.83 -18.74
N VAL A 13 12.34 -29.86 -18.14
CA VAL A 13 11.54 -28.65 -17.91
C VAL A 13 12.31 -27.63 -17.04
N ARG A 14 13.05 -28.10 -16.04
CA ARG A 14 13.90 -27.24 -15.19
C ARG A 14 15.05 -26.61 -15.96
N GLN A 15 15.60 -27.31 -16.95
CA GLN A 15 16.64 -26.75 -17.81
C GLN A 15 16.08 -25.68 -18.76
N ASP A 16 14.86 -25.83 -19.26
CA ASP A 16 14.18 -24.78 -20.04
C ASP A 16 13.92 -23.53 -19.19
N GLU A 17 13.46 -23.71 -17.95
CA GLU A 17 13.20 -22.60 -17.01
C GLU A 17 14.49 -21.86 -16.64
N ALA A 18 15.56 -22.60 -16.34
CA ALA A 18 16.87 -22.00 -16.07
C ALA A 18 17.42 -21.24 -17.29
N TRP A 19 17.24 -21.77 -18.50
CA TRP A 19 17.61 -21.09 -19.73
C TRP A 19 16.77 -19.83 -19.97
N PHE A 20 15.46 -19.87 -19.71
CA PHE A 20 14.60 -18.70 -19.84
C PHE A 20 14.96 -17.61 -18.82
N ALA A 21 15.22 -17.99 -17.56
CA ALA A 21 15.66 -17.07 -16.53
C ALA A 21 17.01 -16.40 -16.87
N ASP A 22 17.98 -17.17 -17.39
CA ASP A 22 19.27 -16.64 -17.87
C ASP A 22 19.12 -15.69 -19.07
N ARG A 23 18.03 -15.78 -19.85
CA ARG A 23 17.73 -14.78 -20.89
C ARG A 23 17.18 -13.47 -20.34
N LEU A 24 16.54 -13.50 -19.18
CA LEU A 24 16.03 -12.30 -18.52
C LEU A 24 17.13 -11.58 -17.72
N ASP A 25 18.01 -12.34 -17.07
CA ASP A 25 19.10 -11.83 -16.24
C ASP A 25 20.38 -12.67 -16.43
N PRO A 26 21.12 -12.48 -17.54
CA PRO A 26 22.30 -13.29 -17.85
C PRO A 26 23.39 -13.18 -16.78
N GLY A 27 23.92 -14.32 -16.33
CA GLY A 27 24.99 -14.34 -15.33
C GLY A 27 24.52 -14.00 -13.90
N SER A 28 23.21 -14.04 -13.65
CA SER A 28 22.64 -13.76 -12.33
C SER A 28 23.19 -14.67 -11.23
N PRO A 29 23.59 -14.13 -10.05
CA PRO A 29 23.93 -14.94 -8.88
C PRO A 29 22.78 -15.81 -8.37
N THR A 30 21.53 -15.51 -8.75
CA THR A 30 20.35 -16.32 -8.42
C THR A 30 20.33 -17.67 -9.15
N ALA A 31 21.10 -17.79 -10.24
CA ALA A 31 21.18 -18.97 -11.09
C ALA A 31 22.18 -20.02 -10.57
N THR A 32 22.89 -19.75 -9.47
CA THR A 32 23.90 -20.66 -8.92
C THR A 32 23.54 -21.21 -7.52
N ARG A 33 24.18 -22.32 -7.18
CA ARG A 33 24.24 -22.95 -5.86
C ARG A 33 25.69 -23.02 -5.44
N ASN A 34 25.98 -22.81 -4.16
CA ASN A 34 27.35 -22.80 -3.67
C ASN A 34 27.52 -23.50 -2.31
N ARG A 35 28.77 -23.89 -2.05
CA ARG A 35 29.28 -24.40 -0.77
C ARG A 35 30.72 -23.91 -0.58
N ALA A 36 30.99 -23.23 0.53
CA ALA A 36 32.32 -22.74 0.88
C ALA A 36 32.84 -23.45 2.14
N TYR A 37 34.15 -23.68 2.18
CA TYR A 37 34.84 -24.34 3.28
C TYR A 37 36.17 -23.67 3.57
N ARG A 38 36.49 -23.48 4.85
CA ARG A 38 37.84 -23.20 5.32
C ARG A 38 38.54 -24.50 5.64
N VAL A 39 39.77 -24.67 5.15
CA VAL A 39 40.52 -25.91 5.21
C VAL A 39 41.92 -25.63 5.75
N SER A 40 42.26 -26.26 6.87
CA SER A 40 43.60 -26.16 7.47
C SER A 40 44.32 -27.51 7.45
N GLY A 41 45.61 -27.51 7.12
CA GLY A 41 46.47 -28.70 7.14
C GLY A 41 47.14 -29.02 5.80
N ALA A 42 47.54 -30.29 5.64
CA ALA A 42 48.32 -30.75 4.49
C ALA A 42 47.42 -31.08 3.29
N LEU A 43 46.81 -30.05 2.69
CA LEU A 43 45.99 -30.19 1.49
C LEU A 43 46.87 -30.39 0.26
N ASP A 44 46.66 -31.48 -0.48
CA ASP A 44 47.26 -31.69 -1.79
C ASP A 44 46.30 -31.19 -2.88
N VAL A 45 46.56 -29.98 -3.38
CA VAL A 45 45.70 -29.28 -4.33
C VAL A 45 45.64 -30.01 -5.68
N GLU A 46 46.73 -30.66 -6.09
CA GLU A 46 46.78 -31.41 -7.35
C GLU A 46 45.91 -32.66 -7.28
N LEU A 47 46.01 -33.44 -6.19
CA LEU A 47 45.15 -34.61 -5.97
C LEU A 47 43.68 -34.23 -5.78
N LEU A 48 43.40 -33.05 -5.20
CA LEU A 48 42.04 -32.51 -5.11
C LEU A 48 41.46 -32.20 -6.50
N GLY A 49 42.26 -31.58 -7.38
CA GLY A 49 41.89 -31.33 -8.77
C GLY A 49 41.60 -32.62 -9.53
N GLN A 50 42.45 -33.63 -9.40
CA GLN A 50 42.23 -34.96 -10.01
C GLN A 50 40.94 -35.63 -9.50
N ALA A 51 40.69 -35.53 -8.19
CA ALA A 51 39.48 -36.07 -7.57
C ALA A 51 38.20 -35.40 -8.10
N TRP A 52 38.20 -34.06 -8.23
CA TRP A 52 37.07 -33.31 -8.76
C TRP A 52 36.81 -33.61 -10.24
N GLN A 53 37.87 -33.65 -11.05
CA GLN A 53 37.75 -33.98 -12.47
C GLN A 53 37.13 -35.36 -12.70
N GLU A 54 37.43 -36.35 -11.85
CA GLU A 54 36.78 -37.66 -11.92
C GLU A 54 35.28 -37.60 -11.59
N VAL A 55 34.89 -36.80 -10.58
CA VAL A 55 33.47 -36.57 -10.26
C VAL A 55 32.75 -35.91 -11.43
N VAL A 56 33.37 -34.93 -12.09
CA VAL A 56 32.79 -34.28 -13.28
C VAL A 56 32.71 -35.23 -14.48
N ARG A 57 33.69 -36.11 -14.69
CA ARG A 57 33.63 -37.13 -15.75
C ARG A 57 32.46 -38.10 -15.57
N ARG A 58 32.21 -38.48 -14.32
CA ARG A 58 31.20 -39.47 -13.91
C ARG A 58 29.76 -39.02 -14.14
N HIS A 59 29.46 -37.73 -13.98
CA HIS A 59 28.11 -37.18 -14.14
C HIS A 59 27.97 -36.47 -15.49
N ASP A 60 27.12 -37.01 -16.35
CA ASP A 60 26.91 -36.49 -17.70
C ASP A 60 26.44 -35.03 -17.71
N VAL A 61 25.57 -34.66 -16.77
CA VAL A 61 24.96 -33.32 -16.64
C VAL A 61 25.99 -32.22 -16.39
N LEU A 62 27.06 -32.52 -15.63
CA LEU A 62 28.11 -31.53 -15.31
C LEU A 62 28.97 -31.18 -16.51
N ARG A 63 28.98 -32.03 -17.54
CA ARG A 63 29.71 -31.82 -18.80
C ARG A 63 28.81 -31.23 -19.89
N THR A 64 27.65 -30.69 -19.54
CA THR A 64 26.71 -30.16 -20.54
C THR A 64 26.65 -28.66 -20.55
N THR A 65 26.47 -28.10 -21.74
CA THR A 65 26.12 -26.70 -21.98
C THR A 65 24.74 -26.64 -22.61
N ILE A 66 24.07 -25.49 -22.46
CA ILE A 66 22.74 -25.25 -23.03
C ILE A 66 22.87 -24.09 -24.01
N THR A 67 22.66 -24.38 -25.29
CA THR A 67 22.75 -23.41 -26.40
C THR A 67 21.41 -23.22 -27.07
N GLU A 68 21.19 -22.06 -27.68
CA GLU A 68 19.97 -21.82 -28.44
C GLU A 68 20.09 -22.33 -29.89
N VAL A 69 19.07 -23.06 -30.36
CA VAL A 69 18.91 -23.41 -31.77
C VAL A 69 17.45 -23.19 -32.16
N GLY A 70 17.20 -22.23 -33.05
CA GLY A 70 15.84 -21.91 -33.53
C GLY A 70 14.89 -21.44 -32.42
N GLY A 71 15.36 -20.61 -31.49
CA GLY A 71 14.55 -20.10 -30.37
C GLY A 71 14.25 -21.11 -29.27
N ARG A 72 14.92 -22.27 -29.27
CA ARG A 72 14.73 -23.34 -28.26
C ARG A 72 16.06 -23.72 -27.59
N PRO A 73 16.03 -24.07 -26.30
CA PRO A 73 17.22 -24.57 -25.62
C PRO A 73 17.55 -25.97 -26.10
N VAL A 74 18.83 -26.19 -26.43
CA VAL A 74 19.38 -27.48 -26.83
C VAL A 74 20.56 -27.81 -25.95
N ARG A 75 20.48 -28.95 -25.26
CA ARG A 75 21.56 -29.50 -24.44
C ARG A 75 22.65 -30.07 -25.36
N ARG A 76 23.88 -29.62 -25.17
CA ARG A 76 25.07 -30.19 -25.81
C ARG A 76 25.95 -30.82 -24.75
N THR A 77 26.27 -32.10 -24.91
CA THR A 77 27.31 -32.73 -24.10
C THR A 77 28.66 -32.29 -24.65
N ALA A 78 29.37 -31.46 -23.90
CA ALA A 78 30.64 -30.88 -24.29
C ALA A 78 31.83 -31.78 -23.93
N ALA A 79 32.98 -31.50 -24.55
CA ALA A 79 34.15 -32.35 -24.67
C ALA A 79 35.01 -32.40 -23.39
N ALA A 80 36.18 -33.07 -23.45
CA ALA A 80 37.12 -33.20 -22.34
C ALA A 80 37.64 -31.86 -21.78
N ASP A 81 37.48 -30.77 -22.53
CA ASP A 81 37.88 -29.41 -22.16
C ASP A 81 37.09 -28.83 -20.98
N GLN A 82 35.80 -29.16 -20.86
CA GLN A 82 34.95 -28.71 -19.75
C GLN A 82 35.37 -29.32 -18.41
N VAL A 83 35.86 -30.55 -18.44
CA VAL A 83 36.37 -31.24 -17.24
C VAL A 83 37.60 -30.51 -16.71
N ALA A 84 38.53 -30.15 -17.59
CA ALA A 84 39.74 -29.44 -17.19
C ALA A 84 39.44 -28.05 -16.62
N LYS A 85 38.52 -27.29 -17.24
CA LYS A 85 38.12 -25.93 -16.81
C LYS A 85 37.31 -25.92 -15.50
N SER A 86 36.77 -27.05 -15.07
CA SER A 86 35.93 -27.15 -13.86
C SER A 86 36.71 -27.04 -12.55
N PHE A 87 38.04 -27.07 -12.58
CA PHE A 87 38.89 -26.88 -11.41
C PHE A 87 39.73 -25.61 -11.57
N VAL A 88 39.74 -24.76 -10.54
CA VAL A 88 40.53 -23.53 -10.51
C VAL A 88 41.39 -23.53 -9.25
N ASP A 89 42.71 -23.50 -9.44
CA ASP A 89 43.69 -23.25 -8.39
C ASP A 89 44.17 -21.80 -8.54
N MET A 90 43.87 -20.96 -7.55
CA MET A 90 44.28 -19.55 -7.52
C MET A 90 45.67 -19.35 -6.89
N GLY A 91 46.28 -20.39 -6.34
CA GLY A 91 47.50 -20.27 -5.56
C GLY A 91 47.29 -19.48 -4.26
N LEU A 92 48.38 -18.93 -3.71
CA LEU A 92 48.35 -18.10 -2.51
C LEU A 92 47.87 -16.68 -2.86
N VAL A 93 46.78 -16.23 -2.24
CA VAL A 93 46.20 -14.90 -2.43
C VAL A 93 46.75 -13.96 -1.35
N PRO A 94 47.51 -12.90 -1.70
CA PRO A 94 48.03 -11.95 -0.72
C PRO A 94 46.92 -11.23 0.05
N ASP A 95 47.16 -10.90 1.32
CA ASP A 95 46.25 -10.16 2.21
C ASP A 95 44.86 -10.79 2.41
N ALA A 96 44.67 -12.05 2.01
CA ALA A 96 43.39 -12.75 2.12
C ALA A 96 43.05 -13.23 3.54
N GLU A 97 44.02 -13.30 4.45
CA GLU A 97 43.83 -13.78 5.84
C GLU A 97 42.80 -12.93 6.60
N ASP A 98 42.80 -11.61 6.37
CA ASP A 98 41.85 -10.67 6.97
C ASP A 98 40.53 -10.52 6.16
N ALA A 99 40.44 -11.13 4.97
CA ALA A 99 39.36 -10.94 3.99
C ALA A 99 38.81 -12.26 3.39
N GLU A 100 38.95 -13.39 4.08
CA GLU A 100 38.54 -14.70 3.57
C GLU A 100 37.04 -14.78 3.18
N ASP A 101 36.18 -14.05 3.89
CA ASP A 101 34.75 -14.00 3.61
C ASP A 101 34.43 -13.22 2.33
N GLU A 102 35.17 -12.13 2.07
CA GLU A 102 35.08 -11.36 0.83
C GLU A 102 35.59 -12.19 -0.35
N LEU A 103 36.71 -12.91 -0.16
CA LEU A 103 37.23 -13.83 -1.16
C LEU A 103 36.22 -14.93 -1.52
N CYS A 104 35.57 -15.54 -0.51
CA CYS A 104 34.50 -16.51 -0.76
C CYS A 104 33.35 -15.89 -1.57
N ALA A 105 32.93 -14.67 -1.20
CA ALA A 105 31.85 -13.97 -1.88
C ALA A 105 32.19 -13.65 -3.34
N ASP A 106 33.42 -13.22 -3.62
CA ASP A 106 33.90 -12.92 -4.96
C ASP A 106 33.93 -14.18 -5.85
N ILE A 107 34.46 -15.30 -5.33
CA ILE A 107 34.47 -16.59 -6.05
C ILE A 107 33.04 -17.04 -6.37
N ILE A 108 32.09 -16.83 -5.46
CA ILE A 108 30.67 -17.19 -5.62
C ILE A 108 29.97 -16.27 -6.63
N ALA A 109 30.34 -14.99 -6.66
CA ALA A 109 29.73 -13.98 -7.53
C ALA A 109 30.14 -14.13 -9.00
N GLU A 110 31.24 -14.83 -9.28
CA GLU A 110 31.64 -15.12 -10.65
C GLU A 110 30.57 -15.94 -11.41
N PRO A 111 30.11 -15.46 -12.58
CA PRO A 111 29.01 -16.06 -13.30
C PRO A 111 29.41 -17.38 -13.99
N LEU A 112 28.46 -18.31 -14.05
CA LEU A 112 28.55 -19.54 -14.85
C LEU A 112 27.66 -19.42 -16.09
N TRP A 113 28.26 -19.28 -17.27
CA TRP A 113 27.53 -19.03 -18.51
C TRP A 113 26.99 -20.34 -19.13
N LEU A 114 25.66 -20.44 -19.27
CA LEU A 114 24.96 -21.64 -19.76
C LEU A 114 25.48 -22.18 -21.09
N ALA A 115 25.80 -21.29 -22.03
CA ALA A 115 26.22 -21.65 -23.38
C ALA A 115 27.69 -22.09 -23.46
N GLU A 116 28.54 -21.64 -22.55
CA GLU A 116 30.01 -21.81 -22.61
C GLU A 116 30.52 -22.90 -21.67
N GLY A 117 29.94 -22.99 -20.47
CA GLY A 117 30.43 -23.84 -19.39
C GLY A 117 31.84 -23.47 -18.88
N PRO A 118 32.35 -24.16 -17.85
CA PRO A 118 31.73 -25.28 -17.15
C PRO A 118 30.56 -24.82 -16.26
N LEU A 119 29.55 -25.67 -16.09
CA LEU A 119 28.37 -25.36 -15.27
C LEU A 119 28.50 -25.82 -13.81
N ALA A 120 29.64 -26.38 -13.44
CA ALA A 120 30.05 -26.58 -12.06
C ALA A 120 31.56 -26.37 -11.95
N ARG A 121 32.00 -25.69 -10.89
CA ARG A 121 33.37 -25.27 -10.70
C ARG A 121 33.78 -25.42 -9.23
N LEU A 122 34.92 -26.06 -9.00
CA LEU A 122 35.59 -26.14 -7.71
C LEU A 122 36.81 -25.20 -7.74
N THR A 123 36.80 -24.20 -6.89
CA THR A 123 37.89 -23.22 -6.75
C THR A 123 38.60 -23.44 -5.42
N VAL A 124 39.93 -23.41 -5.44
CA VAL A 124 40.81 -23.48 -4.27
C VAL A 124 41.70 -22.25 -4.24
N ALA A 125 41.82 -21.63 -3.07
CA ALA A 125 42.69 -20.50 -2.82
C ALA A 125 43.47 -20.72 -1.53
N GLY A 126 44.78 -20.53 -1.53
CA GLY A 126 45.57 -20.45 -0.30
C GLY A 126 45.41 -19.06 0.32
N THR A 127 45.09 -18.98 1.61
CA THR A 127 44.96 -17.70 2.35
C THR A 127 46.16 -17.44 3.24
N ALA A 128 46.76 -18.50 3.79
CA ALA A 128 48.03 -18.48 4.50
C ALA A 128 48.76 -19.84 4.32
N PRO A 129 50.03 -20.00 4.75
CA PRO A 129 50.71 -21.28 4.67
C PRO A 129 49.96 -22.40 5.42
N GLY A 130 49.37 -23.34 4.68
CA GLY A 130 48.58 -24.44 5.22
C GLY A 130 47.11 -24.12 5.48
N GLU A 131 46.64 -22.93 5.10
CA GLU A 131 45.24 -22.48 5.21
C GLU A 131 44.68 -22.20 3.82
N TYR A 132 43.47 -22.72 3.55
CA TYR A 132 42.84 -22.66 2.24
C TYR A 132 41.35 -22.37 2.36
N VAL A 133 40.82 -21.72 1.34
CA VAL A 133 39.39 -21.64 1.05
C VAL A 133 39.08 -22.56 -0.13
N VAL A 134 38.04 -23.38 0.01
CA VAL A 134 37.53 -24.27 -1.04
C VAL A 134 36.07 -23.95 -1.31
N VAL A 135 35.75 -23.52 -2.53
CA VAL A 135 34.41 -23.11 -2.94
C VAL A 135 33.93 -23.95 -4.12
N LEU A 136 32.80 -24.64 -3.94
CA LEU A 136 32.09 -25.32 -5.02
C LEU A 136 30.89 -24.46 -5.45
N VAL A 137 30.84 -24.09 -6.72
CA VAL A 137 29.72 -23.36 -7.34
C VAL A 137 29.15 -24.21 -8.49
N ALA A 138 27.83 -24.36 -8.55
CA ALA A 138 27.16 -25.06 -9.64
C ALA A 138 25.93 -24.29 -10.12
N HIS A 139 25.71 -24.28 -11.44
CA HIS A 139 24.54 -23.67 -12.04
C HIS A 139 23.30 -24.52 -11.73
N ARG A 140 22.16 -23.88 -11.45
CA ARG A 140 20.87 -24.54 -11.17
C ARG A 140 20.34 -25.40 -12.30
N ALA A 141 20.90 -25.24 -13.50
CA ALA A 141 20.57 -26.08 -14.66
C ALA A 141 21.23 -27.47 -14.62
N VAL A 142 22.20 -27.68 -13.71
CA VAL A 142 22.94 -28.95 -13.59
C VAL A 142 22.96 -29.52 -12.17
N ALA A 143 22.67 -28.72 -11.15
CA ALA A 143 22.67 -29.19 -9.76
C ALA A 143 21.58 -28.51 -8.90
N ASP A 144 20.87 -29.32 -8.13
CA ASP A 144 20.05 -28.90 -6.98
C ASP A 144 20.81 -29.05 -5.65
N GLU A 145 20.16 -28.75 -4.51
CA GLU A 145 20.79 -28.87 -3.18
C GLU A 145 21.23 -30.31 -2.87
N SER A 146 20.43 -31.31 -3.26
CA SER A 146 20.79 -32.73 -3.09
C SER A 146 21.99 -33.14 -3.94
N SER A 147 22.10 -32.57 -5.14
CA SER A 147 23.24 -32.77 -6.02
C SER A 147 24.52 -32.24 -5.38
N MET A 148 24.49 -31.06 -4.74
CA MET A 148 25.66 -30.52 -4.03
C MET A 148 26.16 -31.49 -2.95
N VAL A 149 25.25 -32.10 -2.21
CA VAL A 149 25.55 -33.11 -1.19
C VAL A 149 26.21 -34.36 -1.79
N ILE A 150 25.68 -34.88 -2.90
CA ILE A 150 26.27 -36.03 -3.62
C ILE A 150 27.67 -35.69 -4.12
N LEU A 151 27.86 -34.50 -4.71
CA LEU A 151 29.13 -34.07 -5.27
C LEU A 151 30.22 -33.98 -4.20
N LEU A 152 29.91 -33.48 -3.01
CA LEU A 152 30.86 -33.37 -1.90
C LEU A 152 31.23 -34.72 -1.30
N ASP A 153 30.28 -35.65 -1.16
CA ASP A 153 30.54 -37.04 -0.74
C ASP A 153 31.47 -37.75 -1.74
N GLU A 154 31.17 -37.64 -3.03
CA GLU A 154 31.99 -38.28 -4.07
C GLU A 154 33.38 -37.66 -4.17
N LEU A 155 33.50 -36.32 -4.07
CA LEU A 155 34.77 -35.62 -4.00
C LEU A 155 35.62 -36.10 -2.81
N SER A 156 35.01 -36.21 -1.63
CA SER A 156 35.69 -36.67 -0.41
C SER A 156 36.25 -38.10 -0.57
N ARG A 157 35.48 -38.99 -1.19
CA ARG A 157 35.87 -40.39 -1.44
C ARG A 157 36.97 -40.49 -2.50
N CYS A 158 36.85 -39.74 -3.60
CA CYS A 158 37.87 -39.67 -4.64
C CYS A 158 39.20 -39.14 -4.09
N TYR A 159 39.17 -38.04 -3.34
CA TYR A 159 40.36 -37.46 -2.74
C TYR A 159 41.02 -38.43 -1.74
N THR A 160 40.21 -39.10 -0.90
CA THR A 160 40.71 -40.10 0.04
C THR A 160 41.41 -41.29 -0.67
N ALA A 161 40.92 -41.69 -1.85
CA ALA A 161 41.55 -42.73 -2.66
C ALA A 161 42.84 -42.23 -3.31
N ALA A 162 42.83 -41.02 -3.87
CA ALA A 162 43.99 -40.38 -4.49
C ALA A 162 45.17 -40.24 -3.51
N VAL A 163 44.90 -39.71 -2.30
CA VAL A 163 45.89 -39.60 -1.21
C VAL A 163 46.45 -40.96 -0.78
N ALA A 164 45.66 -42.04 -0.94
CA ALA A 164 46.11 -43.41 -0.66
C ALA A 164 46.84 -44.08 -1.84
N GLY A 165 47.13 -43.36 -2.93
CA GLY A 165 47.76 -43.90 -4.13
C GLY A 165 46.86 -44.85 -4.94
N ARG A 166 45.53 -44.81 -4.73
CA ARG A 166 44.54 -45.61 -5.47
C ARG A 166 43.84 -44.76 -6.52
N SER A 167 43.30 -45.40 -7.57
CA SER A 167 42.55 -44.67 -8.60
C SER A 167 41.27 -44.05 -8.02
N PRO A 168 41.00 -42.74 -8.24
CA PRO A 168 39.74 -42.11 -7.83
C PRO A 168 38.50 -42.81 -8.39
N SER A 169 38.57 -43.34 -9.61
CA SER A 169 37.44 -44.03 -10.26
C SER A 169 37.00 -45.31 -9.54
N GLU A 170 37.91 -46.00 -8.86
CA GLU A 170 37.62 -47.22 -8.09
C GLU A 170 36.89 -46.92 -6.78
N ALA A 171 36.94 -45.67 -6.30
CA ALA A 171 36.30 -45.26 -5.06
C ALA A 171 34.78 -45.12 -5.19
N LEU A 172 34.25 -45.06 -6.42
CA LEU A 172 32.86 -44.77 -6.72
C LEU A 172 32.18 -45.94 -7.46
N ARG A 173 30.91 -46.21 -7.15
CA ARG A 173 30.08 -47.18 -7.90
C ARG A 173 29.28 -46.46 -8.97
N ALA A 174 29.21 -46.91 -10.22
CA ALA A 174 28.44 -46.24 -11.28
C ALA A 174 26.97 -45.96 -10.85
N PRO A 175 26.39 -44.78 -11.15
CA PRO A 175 24.96 -44.54 -10.91
C PRO A 175 24.12 -45.53 -11.73
N LEU A 176 22.98 -45.94 -11.20
CA LEU A 176 22.08 -46.85 -11.92
C LEU A 176 21.45 -46.16 -13.14
N LEU A 177 21.14 -44.86 -12.99
CA LEU A 177 20.61 -44.00 -14.05
C LEU A 177 21.29 -42.62 -14.01
N GLN A 178 21.33 -41.94 -15.16
CA GLN A 178 21.88 -40.60 -15.35
C GLN A 178 20.76 -39.55 -15.56
N TYR A 179 21.09 -38.25 -15.53
CA TYR A 179 20.07 -37.21 -15.64
C TYR A 179 19.42 -37.14 -17.02
N ASP A 180 20.12 -37.52 -18.09
CA ASP A 180 19.54 -37.57 -19.43
C ASP A 180 18.34 -38.53 -19.52
N GLU A 181 18.40 -39.66 -18.81
CA GLU A 181 17.33 -40.66 -18.74
C GLU A 181 16.11 -40.07 -18.02
N PHE A 182 16.32 -39.27 -16.97
CA PHE A 182 15.25 -38.53 -16.31
C PHE A 182 14.61 -37.48 -17.22
N ALA A 183 15.42 -36.67 -17.91
CA ALA A 183 14.92 -35.62 -18.80
C ALA A 183 14.04 -36.20 -19.93
N ARG A 184 14.45 -37.32 -20.54
CA ARG A 184 13.66 -38.00 -21.58
C ARG A 184 12.35 -38.57 -21.02
N TRP A 185 12.44 -39.27 -19.89
CA TRP A 185 11.26 -39.78 -19.20
C TRP A 185 10.25 -38.67 -18.85
N GLN A 186 10.72 -37.52 -18.38
CA GLN A 186 9.86 -36.38 -18.05
C GLN A 186 9.11 -35.88 -19.28
N ARG A 187 9.80 -35.71 -20.42
CA ARG A 187 9.20 -35.22 -21.66
C ARG A 187 8.16 -36.15 -22.25
N GLU A 188 8.39 -37.45 -22.20
CA GLU A 188 7.41 -38.45 -22.66
C GLU A 188 6.10 -38.35 -21.87
N ARG A 189 6.18 -38.06 -20.56
CA ARG A 189 5.02 -37.96 -19.66
C ARG A 189 4.25 -36.64 -19.72
N GLU A 190 4.84 -35.55 -20.22
CA GLU A 190 4.13 -34.27 -20.35
C GLU A 190 2.86 -34.38 -21.22
N SER A 191 2.80 -35.38 -22.11
CA SER A 191 1.65 -35.65 -22.98
C SER A 191 0.63 -36.66 -22.42
N SER A 192 0.80 -37.14 -21.19
CA SER A 192 -0.05 -38.18 -20.60
C SER A 192 -1.29 -37.63 -19.88
N ASP A 193 -2.38 -38.39 -19.89
CA ASP A 193 -3.60 -38.07 -19.13
C ASP A 193 -3.36 -37.96 -17.61
N GLU A 194 -2.37 -38.69 -17.10
CA GLU A 194 -1.96 -38.62 -15.71
C GLU A 194 -1.38 -37.26 -15.36
N HIS A 195 -0.51 -36.72 -16.24
CA HIS A 195 0.04 -35.38 -16.08
C HIS A 195 -1.04 -34.30 -16.18
N ALA A 196 -2.00 -34.44 -17.10
CA ALA A 196 -3.13 -33.53 -17.21
C ALA A 196 -3.96 -33.48 -15.90
N ARG A 197 -4.27 -34.65 -15.30
CA ARG A 197 -5.00 -34.71 -14.02
C ARG A 197 -4.25 -34.03 -12.87
N VAL A 198 -2.93 -34.18 -12.81
CA VAL A 198 -2.09 -33.48 -11.83
C VAL A 198 -2.20 -31.96 -12.00
N LEU A 199 -2.08 -31.45 -13.23
CA LEU A 199 -2.19 -30.02 -13.50
C LEU A 199 -3.59 -29.47 -13.20
N ASP A 200 -4.65 -30.24 -13.47
CA ASP A 200 -6.03 -29.85 -13.16
C ASP A 200 -6.28 -29.73 -11.65
N TRP A 201 -5.71 -30.64 -10.85
CA TRP A 201 -5.77 -30.55 -9.38
C TRP A 201 -5.09 -29.26 -8.89
N TRP A 202 -3.86 -28.98 -9.34
CA TRP A 202 -3.14 -27.76 -8.97
C TRP A 202 -3.86 -26.49 -9.44
N ARG A 203 -4.48 -26.51 -10.63
CA ARG A 203 -5.29 -25.39 -11.11
C ARG A 203 -6.49 -25.14 -10.19
N SER A 204 -7.19 -26.19 -9.77
CA SER A 204 -8.30 -26.07 -8.82
C SER A 204 -7.82 -25.52 -7.48
N GLU A 205 -6.69 -26.00 -6.97
CA GLU A 205 -6.16 -25.57 -5.67
C GLU A 205 -5.72 -24.11 -5.67
N LEU A 206 -5.09 -23.64 -6.75
CA LEU A 206 -4.56 -22.27 -6.86
C LEU A 206 -5.58 -21.24 -7.37
N THR A 207 -6.83 -21.66 -7.61
CA THR A 207 -7.92 -20.78 -8.09
C THR A 207 -8.99 -20.59 -7.00
N PRO A 208 -9.48 -19.35 -6.76
CA PRO A 208 -8.96 -18.09 -7.30
C PRO A 208 -7.56 -17.79 -6.76
N PRO A 209 -6.75 -16.99 -7.49
CA PRO A 209 -5.43 -16.59 -7.03
C PRO A 209 -5.55 -15.86 -5.68
N ALA A 210 -4.62 -16.15 -4.78
CA ALA A 210 -4.54 -15.45 -3.51
C ALA A 210 -4.11 -13.99 -3.73
N PRO A 211 -4.55 -13.05 -2.88
CA PRO A 211 -4.05 -11.69 -2.93
C PRO A 211 -2.55 -11.66 -2.61
N PRO A 212 -1.81 -10.66 -3.10
CA PRO A 212 -0.41 -10.47 -2.74
C PRO A 212 -0.17 -10.44 -1.24
N LEU A 213 0.96 -10.98 -0.81
CA LEU A 213 1.31 -11.01 0.61
C LEU A 213 1.47 -9.58 1.16
N THR A 214 0.73 -9.28 2.22
CA THR A 214 0.85 -8.03 2.95
C THR A 214 1.64 -8.23 4.24
N LEU A 215 2.89 -7.76 4.26
CA LEU A 215 3.74 -7.74 5.44
C LEU A 215 3.71 -6.35 6.13
N PRO A 216 4.17 -6.23 7.38
CA PRO A 216 4.43 -4.94 8.03
C PRO A 216 5.68 -4.27 7.44
N LEU A 217 5.63 -3.99 6.12
CA LEU A 217 6.68 -3.37 5.35
C LEU A 217 6.81 -1.89 5.71
N HIS A 218 8.03 -1.35 5.61
CA HIS A 218 8.30 0.09 5.66
C HIS A 218 8.31 0.74 4.30
N ARG A 219 8.33 -0.07 3.25
CA ARG A 219 8.48 0.39 1.88
C ARG A 219 7.52 -0.38 0.99
N ASP A 220 6.86 0.36 0.11
CA ASP A 220 6.17 -0.26 -1.01
C ASP A 220 7.13 -1.01 -1.90
N ARG A 221 6.57 -1.97 -2.64
CA ARG A 221 7.31 -2.77 -3.59
C ARG A 221 7.88 -1.87 -4.70
N PRO A 222 9.17 -2.01 -5.07
CA PRO A 222 9.75 -1.26 -6.17
C PRO A 222 9.01 -1.48 -7.49
N ALA A 223 9.04 -0.48 -8.38
CA ALA A 223 8.42 -0.57 -9.70
C ALA A 223 9.12 -1.56 -10.66
N GLY A 224 10.39 -1.91 -10.40
CA GLY A 224 11.18 -2.86 -11.20
C GLY A 224 11.51 -4.16 -10.46
N PRO A 225 11.90 -5.22 -11.19
CA PRO A 225 12.34 -6.47 -10.58
C PRO A 225 13.62 -6.22 -9.79
N SER A 226 13.61 -6.59 -8.50
CA SER A 226 14.77 -6.49 -7.62
C SER A 226 14.93 -7.80 -6.86
N THR A 227 16.06 -8.46 -7.09
CA THR A 227 16.44 -9.71 -6.42
C THR A 227 17.39 -9.48 -5.25
N ALA A 228 17.88 -8.25 -5.05
CA ALA A 228 18.76 -7.89 -3.95
C ALA A 228 18.12 -8.29 -2.61
N GLY A 229 18.86 -9.06 -1.83
CA GLY A 229 18.35 -9.70 -0.63
C GLY A 229 19.38 -9.76 0.47
N GLY A 230 18.94 -10.25 1.62
CA GLY A 230 19.80 -10.45 2.77
C GLY A 230 19.17 -11.43 3.73
N VAL A 231 19.99 -11.95 4.64
CA VAL A 231 19.56 -12.91 5.64
C VAL A 231 19.72 -12.30 7.03
N VAL A 232 18.67 -12.40 7.84
CA VAL A 232 18.72 -12.11 9.28
C VAL A 232 18.63 -13.41 10.05
N ARG A 233 19.71 -13.76 10.74
CA ARG A 233 19.83 -15.01 11.50
C ARG A 233 19.16 -14.92 12.86
N PHE A 234 18.70 -16.07 13.35
CA PHE A 234 18.19 -16.24 14.71
C PHE A 234 18.63 -17.59 15.30
N ASN A 235 18.67 -17.63 16.63
CA ASN A 235 18.78 -18.85 17.43
C ASN A 235 17.79 -18.73 18.60
N TRP A 236 16.88 -19.69 18.73
CA TRP A 236 15.85 -19.72 19.79
C TRP A 236 16.17 -20.70 20.92
N GLY A 237 17.32 -21.37 20.88
CA GLY A 237 17.85 -22.20 21.95
C GLY A 237 17.23 -23.60 22.07
N ALA A 238 17.80 -24.39 22.97
CA ALA A 238 17.46 -25.81 23.17
C ALA A 238 16.14 -26.03 23.93
N GLU A 239 15.70 -25.09 24.75
CA GLU A 239 14.46 -25.20 25.52
C GLU A 239 13.23 -25.22 24.60
N LEU A 240 13.16 -24.28 23.66
CA LEU A 240 12.09 -24.23 22.67
C LEU A 240 12.14 -25.42 21.72
N ALA A 241 13.35 -25.88 21.34
CA ALA A 241 13.55 -27.11 20.57
C ALA A 241 12.94 -28.33 21.27
N GLY A 242 13.17 -28.49 22.58
CA GLY A 242 12.61 -29.57 23.39
C GLY A 242 11.08 -29.54 23.40
N THR A 243 10.51 -28.36 23.66
CA THR A 243 9.06 -28.14 23.71
C THR A 243 8.39 -28.41 22.36
N LEU A 244 8.94 -27.85 21.28
CA LEU A 244 8.49 -28.09 19.91
C LEU A 244 8.53 -29.57 19.56
N GLY A 245 9.64 -30.24 19.88
CA GLY A 245 9.82 -31.67 19.62
C GLY A 245 8.84 -32.54 20.40
N GLN A 246 8.48 -32.17 21.63
CA GLN A 246 7.46 -32.87 22.40
C GLN A 246 6.07 -32.69 21.77
N PHE A 247 5.68 -31.46 21.49
CA PHE A 247 4.39 -31.16 20.88
C PHE A 247 4.22 -31.86 19.52
N ALA A 248 5.25 -31.83 18.68
CA ALA A 248 5.25 -32.50 17.39
C ALA A 248 4.99 -34.02 17.53
N ARG A 249 5.61 -34.68 18.52
CA ARG A 249 5.36 -36.10 18.84
C ARG A 249 3.92 -36.35 19.30
N GLU A 250 3.38 -35.47 20.15
CA GLU A 250 2.00 -35.59 20.65
C GLU A 250 0.96 -35.42 19.54
N GLN A 251 1.21 -34.54 18.56
CA GLN A 251 0.33 -34.33 17.41
C GLN A 251 0.60 -35.32 16.26
N GLY A 252 1.64 -36.15 16.35
CA GLY A 252 2.02 -37.09 15.30
C GLY A 252 2.43 -36.40 14.00
N VAL A 253 3.21 -35.32 14.09
CA VAL A 253 3.71 -34.53 12.95
C VAL A 253 5.20 -34.22 13.10
N ASP A 254 5.83 -33.80 12.01
CA ASP A 254 7.21 -33.30 12.04
C ASP A 254 7.29 -31.87 12.62
N PRO A 255 8.35 -31.52 13.40
CA PRO A 255 8.58 -30.15 13.88
C PRO A 255 8.50 -29.08 12.78
N ALA A 256 8.91 -29.39 11.56
CA ALA A 256 8.84 -28.48 10.43
C ALA A 256 7.39 -28.14 10.05
N ALA A 257 6.44 -29.08 10.15
CA ALA A 257 5.02 -28.82 9.90
C ALA A 257 4.44 -27.85 10.93
N VAL A 258 4.88 -27.94 12.19
CA VAL A 258 4.49 -27.02 13.26
C VAL A 258 5.05 -25.62 13.00
N LEU A 259 6.32 -25.50 12.60
CA LEU A 259 6.94 -24.22 12.24
C LEU A 259 6.32 -23.58 11.00
N LEU A 260 6.01 -24.37 9.97
CA LEU A 260 5.27 -23.91 8.79
C LEU A 260 3.87 -23.39 9.17
N THR A 261 3.18 -24.11 10.06
CA THR A 261 1.87 -23.69 10.58
C THR A 261 1.98 -22.36 11.31
N ALA A 262 2.97 -22.21 12.20
CA ALA A 262 3.20 -20.94 12.90
C ALA A 262 3.55 -19.81 11.93
N PHE A 263 4.36 -20.09 10.91
CA PHE A 263 4.71 -19.12 9.89
C PHE A 263 3.48 -18.65 9.10
N THR A 264 2.65 -19.57 8.60
CA THR A 264 1.40 -19.22 7.89
C THR A 264 0.42 -18.46 8.78
N CYS A 265 0.30 -18.84 10.06
CA CYS A 265 -0.50 -18.11 11.05
C CYS A 265 -0.01 -16.67 11.24
N LEU A 266 1.32 -16.45 11.31
CA LEU A 266 1.89 -15.12 11.43
C LEU A 266 1.59 -14.26 10.19
N LEU A 267 1.76 -14.83 8.99
CA LEU A 267 1.44 -14.12 7.75
C LEU A 267 -0.04 -13.73 7.69
N HIS A 268 -0.94 -14.63 8.13
CA HIS A 268 -2.38 -14.33 8.26
C HIS A 268 -2.64 -13.18 9.24
N ARG A 269 -1.98 -13.18 10.40
CA ARG A 269 -2.14 -12.11 11.39
C ARG A 269 -1.69 -10.74 10.88
N PHE A 270 -0.69 -10.67 10.01
CA PHE A 270 -0.26 -9.40 9.42
C PHE A 270 -1.12 -8.94 8.25
N GLY A 271 -1.44 -9.86 7.33
CA GLY A 271 -2.10 -9.52 6.06
C GLY A 271 -3.63 -9.60 6.09
N GLY A 272 -4.21 -10.32 7.06
CA GLY A 272 -5.66 -10.55 7.16
C GLY A 272 -6.25 -11.46 6.08
N ALA A 273 -5.44 -11.94 5.13
CA ALA A 273 -5.90 -12.80 4.05
C ALA A 273 -6.25 -14.22 4.56
N ASP A 274 -7.38 -14.76 4.11
CA ASP A 274 -7.85 -16.08 4.51
C ASP A 274 -7.09 -17.23 3.85
N ARG A 275 -6.40 -16.97 2.73
CA ARG A 275 -5.58 -17.94 2.02
C ARG A 275 -4.25 -17.28 1.67
N ILE A 276 -3.16 -17.84 2.18
CA ILE A 276 -1.80 -17.33 1.95
C ILE A 276 -0.95 -18.47 1.35
N PRO A 277 -0.54 -18.35 0.09
CA PRO A 277 0.35 -19.30 -0.53
C PRO A 277 1.75 -19.21 0.07
N VAL A 278 2.27 -20.38 0.46
CA VAL A 278 3.67 -20.54 0.87
C VAL A 278 4.31 -21.60 -0.01
N GLY A 279 5.41 -21.24 -0.66
CA GLY A 279 6.21 -22.15 -1.47
C GLY A 279 7.18 -22.97 -0.61
N LEU A 280 7.24 -24.27 -0.87
CA LEU A 280 8.15 -25.22 -0.24
C LEU A 280 8.98 -25.93 -1.30
N PRO A 281 10.30 -25.73 -1.36
CA PRO A 281 11.13 -26.53 -2.23
C PRO A 281 11.08 -27.99 -1.77
N VAL A 282 10.91 -28.90 -2.71
CA VAL A 282 10.89 -30.35 -2.47
C VAL A 282 11.78 -31.07 -3.46
N ARG A 283 12.26 -32.24 -3.06
CA ARG A 283 13.02 -33.14 -3.93
C ARG A 283 12.05 -33.98 -4.77
N SER A 284 12.28 -34.07 -6.07
CA SER A 284 11.41 -34.80 -7.00
C SER A 284 12.18 -35.91 -7.72
N ARG A 285 12.81 -36.81 -6.96
CA ARG A 285 13.41 -38.03 -7.51
C ARG A 285 12.35 -39.14 -7.54
N PRO A 286 11.91 -39.59 -8.73
CA PRO A 286 10.77 -40.51 -8.82
C PRO A 286 11.09 -41.91 -8.27
N TRP A 287 12.36 -42.36 -8.35
CA TRP A 287 12.76 -43.70 -7.92
C TRP A 287 14.17 -43.72 -7.34
N SER A 288 14.46 -44.75 -6.51
CA SER A 288 15.77 -44.93 -5.86
C SER A 288 16.93 -45.15 -6.83
N ALA A 289 16.64 -45.53 -8.08
CA ALA A 289 17.66 -45.61 -9.12
C ALA A 289 18.32 -44.24 -9.42
N PHE A 290 17.64 -43.13 -9.09
CA PHE A 290 18.17 -41.78 -9.21
C PHE A 290 18.82 -41.25 -7.92
N ASP A 291 18.90 -41.99 -6.82
CA ASP A 291 19.41 -41.47 -5.54
C ASP A 291 20.86 -40.95 -5.61
N ARG A 292 21.65 -41.42 -6.58
CA ARG A 292 23.04 -40.98 -6.82
C ARG A 292 23.22 -40.19 -8.12
N ALA A 293 22.13 -39.83 -8.79
CA ALA A 293 22.19 -39.02 -10.01
C ALA A 293 22.35 -37.53 -9.65
N VAL A 294 23.20 -36.81 -10.37
CA VAL A 294 23.35 -35.34 -10.24
C VAL A 294 22.45 -34.68 -11.28
N GLY A 295 21.76 -33.60 -10.91
CA GLY A 295 20.86 -32.87 -11.82
C GLY A 295 19.84 -32.00 -11.08
N PRO A 296 19.13 -31.09 -11.76
CA PRO A 296 18.04 -30.34 -11.14
C PRO A 296 16.78 -31.20 -11.03
N PHE A 297 16.61 -31.88 -9.90
CA PHE A 297 15.42 -32.62 -9.51
C PHE A 297 14.55 -31.85 -8.52
N ASP A 298 14.88 -30.59 -8.23
CA ASP A 298 14.10 -29.75 -7.32
C ASP A 298 12.73 -29.43 -7.94
N SER A 299 11.70 -29.40 -7.09
CA SER A 299 10.39 -28.86 -7.40
C SER A 299 9.88 -27.97 -6.27
N THR A 300 8.68 -27.42 -6.41
CA THR A 300 8.06 -26.59 -5.40
C THR A 300 6.62 -27.04 -5.16
N LEU A 301 6.29 -27.33 -3.91
CA LEU A 301 4.91 -27.45 -3.46
C LEU A 301 4.41 -26.08 -3.00
N VAL A 302 3.14 -25.80 -3.24
CA VAL A 302 2.48 -24.61 -2.68
C VAL A 302 1.41 -25.07 -1.71
N VAL A 303 1.44 -24.54 -0.49
CA VAL A 303 0.37 -24.75 0.51
C VAL A 303 -0.38 -23.45 0.74
N THR A 304 -1.70 -23.54 0.85
CA THR A 304 -2.61 -22.41 1.07
C THR A 304 -3.60 -22.74 2.21
N PRO A 305 -3.14 -22.92 3.47
CA PRO A 305 -4.04 -23.27 4.55
C PRO A 305 -5.10 -22.16 4.72
N GLY A 306 -6.37 -22.56 4.79
CA GLY A 306 -7.48 -21.63 4.95
C GLY A 306 -7.64 -21.15 6.40
N PHE A 307 -7.98 -19.88 6.59
CA PHE A 307 -8.25 -19.26 7.91
C PHE A 307 -9.73 -18.91 8.16
N ALA A 308 -10.62 -19.34 7.24
CA ALA A 308 -12.06 -19.22 7.43
C ALA A 308 -12.52 -19.90 8.73
N GLY A 309 -13.44 -19.22 9.44
CA GLY A 309 -14.05 -19.71 10.68
C GLY A 309 -13.25 -19.44 11.96
N ARG A 310 -12.18 -18.62 11.91
CA ARG A 310 -11.32 -18.28 13.06
C ARG A 310 -10.71 -19.51 13.75
N PRO A 311 -9.97 -20.35 13.00
CA PRO A 311 -9.49 -21.64 13.49
C PRO A 311 -8.49 -21.49 14.65
N SER A 312 -8.40 -22.54 15.47
CA SER A 312 -7.31 -22.72 16.43
C SER A 312 -6.01 -23.12 15.74
N PHE A 313 -4.88 -22.99 16.45
CA PHE A 313 -3.58 -23.43 15.91
C PHE A 313 -3.59 -24.91 15.53
N ARG A 314 -4.19 -25.77 16.36
CA ARG A 314 -4.33 -27.20 16.09
C ARG A 314 -5.17 -27.48 14.84
N GLU A 315 -6.22 -26.71 14.60
CA GLU A 315 -7.03 -26.84 13.39
C GLU A 315 -6.25 -26.45 12.14
N VAL A 316 -5.47 -25.35 12.19
CA VAL A 316 -4.61 -24.96 11.07
C VAL A 316 -3.51 -25.99 10.83
N LEU A 317 -2.89 -26.53 11.88
CA LEU A 317 -1.90 -27.61 11.76
C LEU A 317 -2.48 -28.84 11.05
N ASN A 318 -3.72 -29.23 11.39
CA ASN A 318 -4.41 -30.32 10.71
C ASN A 318 -4.68 -30.02 9.24
N ARG A 319 -5.07 -28.77 8.90
CA ARG A 319 -5.25 -28.33 7.50
C ARG A 319 -3.95 -28.39 6.72
N VAL A 320 -2.86 -27.85 7.29
CA VAL A 320 -1.50 -27.91 6.71
C VAL A 320 -1.07 -29.36 6.48
N ARG A 321 -1.30 -30.25 7.45
CA ARG A 321 -0.98 -31.67 7.31
C ARG A 321 -1.73 -32.32 6.15
N ILE A 322 -3.04 -32.09 6.04
CA ILE A 322 -3.86 -32.65 4.94
C ILE A 322 -3.34 -32.12 3.60
N GLN A 323 -3.15 -30.81 3.49
CA GLN A 323 -2.73 -30.16 2.25
C GLN A 323 -1.32 -30.57 1.82
N LEU A 324 -0.38 -30.71 2.76
CA LEU A 324 0.96 -31.24 2.46
C LEU A 324 0.89 -32.65 1.89
N ARG A 325 0.03 -33.52 2.44
CA ARG A 325 -0.14 -34.90 1.95
C ARG A 325 -0.78 -34.94 0.56
N GLU A 326 -1.79 -34.12 0.32
CA GLU A 326 -2.44 -34.03 -0.99
C GLU A 326 -1.51 -33.44 -2.05
N ALA A 327 -0.79 -32.36 -1.73
CA ALA A 327 0.21 -31.76 -2.60
C ALA A 327 1.34 -32.75 -2.94
N ALA A 328 1.80 -33.52 -1.94
CA ALA A 328 2.79 -34.57 -2.15
C ALA A 328 2.30 -35.69 -3.08
N ALA A 329 1.05 -36.14 -2.90
CA ALA A 329 0.46 -37.22 -3.70
C ALA A 329 0.29 -36.83 -5.19
N HIS A 330 0.10 -35.54 -5.48
CA HIS A 330 0.04 -35.01 -6.84
C HIS A 330 1.41 -34.57 -7.38
N GLY A 331 2.47 -34.70 -6.58
CA GLY A 331 3.83 -34.25 -6.91
C GLY A 331 3.96 -32.73 -7.02
N GLY A 332 5.20 -32.25 -7.17
CA GLY A 332 5.47 -30.85 -7.48
C GLY A 332 5.67 -30.65 -8.97
N PRO A 333 4.70 -30.15 -9.75
CA PRO A 333 4.98 -29.59 -11.07
C PRO A 333 5.93 -28.40 -10.93
N THR A 334 6.71 -28.12 -11.97
CA THR A 334 7.58 -26.95 -11.95
C THR A 334 6.74 -25.66 -12.00
N GLU A 335 7.32 -24.53 -11.58
CA GLU A 335 6.63 -23.24 -11.60
C GLU A 335 6.17 -22.86 -13.01
N GLY A 336 6.97 -23.16 -14.05
CA GLY A 336 6.60 -22.92 -15.44
C GLY A 336 5.53 -23.87 -15.97
N GLN A 337 5.38 -25.07 -15.41
CA GLN A 337 4.24 -25.96 -15.71
C GLN A 337 2.96 -25.40 -15.09
N LEU A 338 3.01 -24.98 -13.82
CA LEU A 338 1.89 -24.32 -13.15
C LEU A 338 1.51 -23.01 -13.85
N ALA A 339 2.48 -22.17 -14.23
CA ALA A 339 2.23 -20.90 -14.92
C ALA A 339 1.51 -21.10 -16.26
N ARG A 340 1.87 -22.16 -17.00
CA ARG A 340 1.19 -22.52 -18.25
C ARG A 340 -0.23 -23.07 -18.01
N ALA A 341 -0.41 -23.85 -16.95
CA ALA A 341 -1.72 -24.43 -16.62
C ALA A 341 -2.69 -23.39 -16.06
N VAL A 342 -2.28 -22.59 -15.08
CA VAL A 342 -3.13 -21.62 -14.37
C VAL A 342 -3.27 -20.30 -15.14
N ASN A 343 -2.25 -19.91 -15.91
CA ASN A 343 -2.16 -18.63 -16.62
C ASN A 343 -2.48 -17.40 -15.72
N PRO A 344 -1.77 -17.24 -14.59
CA PRO A 344 -2.00 -16.11 -13.69
C PRO A 344 -1.65 -14.77 -14.35
N ALA A 345 -2.22 -13.68 -13.83
CA ALA A 345 -1.83 -12.32 -14.24
C ALA A 345 -0.31 -12.16 -14.07
N ARG A 346 0.38 -11.74 -15.14
CA ARG A 346 1.84 -11.60 -15.12
C ARG A 346 2.20 -10.25 -14.53
N ASP A 347 2.78 -10.28 -13.34
CA ASP A 347 3.40 -9.12 -12.73
C ASP A 347 4.89 -9.41 -12.48
N PRO A 348 5.84 -8.73 -13.15
CA PRO A 348 7.27 -8.98 -12.97
C PRO A 348 7.75 -8.66 -11.54
N ARG A 349 6.92 -8.04 -10.70
CA ARG A 349 7.23 -7.72 -9.31
C ARG A 349 6.98 -8.90 -8.37
N HIS A 350 6.13 -9.88 -8.73
CA HIS A 350 5.71 -11.02 -7.89
C HIS A 350 6.22 -12.35 -8.45
N SER A 351 6.37 -13.38 -7.59
CA SER A 351 6.26 -14.75 -8.10
C SER A 351 4.79 -15.01 -8.44
N PRO A 352 4.49 -15.68 -9.56
CA PRO A 352 3.13 -15.96 -10.02
C PRO A 352 2.19 -16.63 -9.00
N PHE A 353 2.74 -17.33 -7.99
CA PHE A 353 1.93 -18.17 -7.09
C PHE A 353 2.12 -17.90 -5.60
N TYR A 354 3.30 -17.45 -5.16
CA TYR A 354 3.57 -17.22 -3.74
C TYR A 354 4.61 -16.12 -3.52
N ASP A 355 4.35 -15.21 -2.60
CA ASP A 355 5.35 -14.20 -2.17
C ASP A 355 6.16 -14.66 -0.93
N ALA A 356 5.75 -15.77 -0.30
CA ALA A 356 6.40 -16.34 0.89
C ALA A 356 6.97 -17.74 0.63
N GLY A 357 8.17 -18.01 1.17
CA GLY A 357 8.83 -19.32 1.12
C GLY A 357 9.09 -19.92 2.51
N PHE A 358 9.14 -21.24 2.59
CA PHE A 358 9.57 -21.97 3.78
C PHE A 358 10.59 -23.04 3.40
N VAL A 359 11.80 -22.97 3.97
CA VAL A 359 12.90 -23.90 3.68
C VAL A 359 13.36 -24.53 4.99
N TYR A 360 13.34 -25.86 5.03
CA TYR A 360 13.79 -26.65 6.19
C TYR A 360 14.98 -27.53 5.80
N ARG A 361 16.18 -27.24 6.33
CA ARG A 361 17.44 -27.85 5.87
C ARG A 361 17.84 -29.13 6.60
N GLU A 362 17.46 -29.31 7.87
CA GLU A 362 17.80 -30.49 8.67
C GLU A 362 17.28 -31.80 8.06
N HIS A 363 16.22 -31.73 7.23
CA HIS A 363 15.64 -32.86 6.50
C HIS A 363 15.30 -32.59 5.01
N GLU A 364 15.63 -31.42 4.45
CA GLU A 364 15.36 -30.94 3.08
C GLU A 364 13.95 -31.15 2.46
N SER A 365 12.99 -31.80 3.14
CA SER A 365 11.55 -31.79 2.84
C SER A 365 10.71 -32.29 4.03
N ILE A 366 9.70 -31.53 4.45
CA ILE A 366 8.74 -31.92 5.52
C ILE A 366 8.05 -33.25 5.17
N VAL A 367 7.86 -33.49 3.88
CA VAL A 367 7.06 -34.59 3.31
C VAL A 367 7.81 -35.93 3.32
N GLU A 368 9.15 -35.91 3.46
CA GLU A 368 9.98 -37.12 3.55
C GLU A 368 9.79 -37.87 4.87
N SER A 369 9.46 -37.15 5.95
CA SER A 369 9.23 -37.73 7.29
C SER A 369 8.04 -38.72 7.33
N ASP A 370 7.02 -38.49 6.50
CA ASP A 370 5.84 -39.35 6.33
C ASP A 370 6.03 -40.40 5.20
N GLY A 371 7.19 -40.43 4.53
CA GLY A 371 7.48 -41.36 3.42
C GLY A 371 6.75 -41.07 2.11
N LEU A 372 6.14 -39.88 1.98
CA LEU A 372 5.29 -39.50 0.83
C LEU A 372 6.09 -38.92 -0.35
N LEU A 373 7.26 -38.35 -0.10
CA LEU A 373 8.27 -37.99 -1.12
C LEU A 373 9.59 -38.68 -0.75
N ARG A 374 10.38 -39.07 -1.76
CA ARG A 374 11.68 -39.73 -1.56
C ARG A 374 12.82 -38.73 -1.78
N GLY A 375 13.67 -38.60 -0.78
CA GLY A 375 14.96 -37.92 -0.86
C GLY A 375 16.12 -38.86 -0.58
N VAL A 376 17.33 -38.40 -0.89
CA VAL A 376 18.56 -39.12 -0.53
C VAL A 376 18.80 -38.88 0.97
N ASP A 377 18.80 -39.96 1.75
CA ASP A 377 19.13 -39.93 3.17
C ASP A 377 20.66 -39.77 3.32
N VAL A 378 21.13 -38.54 3.16
CA VAL A 378 22.51 -38.16 3.47
C VAL A 378 22.43 -37.04 4.49
N LYS A 379 22.56 -37.41 5.77
CA LYS A 379 22.89 -36.46 6.82
C LYS A 379 24.14 -35.69 6.38
N ASP A 380 23.98 -34.38 6.13
CA ASP A 380 24.96 -33.42 5.61
C ASP A 380 26.40 -33.96 5.58
N PRO A 381 26.87 -34.59 4.49
CA PRO A 381 28.25 -35.02 4.38
C PRO A 381 29.07 -33.76 4.17
N ALA A 382 29.54 -33.17 5.27
CA ALA A 382 30.57 -32.14 5.22
C ALA A 382 31.74 -32.67 4.37
N LEU A 383 32.31 -31.82 3.51
CA LEU A 383 33.51 -32.13 2.74
C LEU A 383 34.59 -32.71 3.67
N ARG A 384 35.12 -33.89 3.34
CA ARG A 384 36.19 -34.54 4.11
C ARG A 384 37.44 -34.66 3.27
N LEU A 385 38.47 -33.94 3.69
CA LEU A 385 39.78 -33.97 3.07
C LEU A 385 40.74 -34.66 4.03
N ARG A 386 41.19 -35.87 3.66
CA ARG A 386 42.10 -36.66 4.49
C ARG A 386 43.39 -35.87 4.73
N GLY A 387 43.74 -35.66 6.00
CA GLY A 387 44.92 -34.87 6.39
C GLY A 387 44.64 -33.39 6.66
N CYS A 388 43.39 -32.95 6.54
CA CYS A 388 42.97 -31.57 6.79
C CYS A 388 41.84 -31.49 7.82
N THR A 389 41.74 -30.35 8.50
CA THR A 389 40.55 -29.93 9.23
C THR A 389 39.69 -29.12 8.28
N VAL A 390 38.43 -29.51 8.08
CA VAL A 390 37.51 -28.83 7.18
C VAL A 390 36.38 -28.23 8.00
N ARG A 391 36.22 -26.90 7.92
CA ARG A 391 35.10 -26.17 8.52
C ARG A 391 34.24 -25.61 7.41
N ARG A 392 32.94 -25.92 7.44
CA ARG A 392 31.98 -25.30 6.52
C ARG A 392 31.89 -23.81 6.83
N GLU A 393 32.06 -22.99 5.80
CA GLU A 393 31.86 -21.55 5.89
C GLU A 393 30.43 -21.20 5.46
N ARG A 394 29.77 -20.30 6.21
CA ARG A 394 28.40 -19.90 5.91
C ARG A 394 28.40 -18.55 5.24
N VAL A 395 28.32 -18.55 3.91
CA VAL A 395 28.10 -17.35 3.12
C VAL A 395 26.59 -17.13 2.95
N ASP A 396 26.07 -16.04 3.51
CA ASP A 396 24.65 -15.70 3.37
C ASP A 396 24.39 -15.15 1.95
N PRO A 397 23.32 -15.62 1.26
CA PRO A 397 22.98 -15.11 -0.06
C PRO A 397 22.60 -13.63 0.03
N GLN A 398 23.16 -12.83 -0.87
CA GLN A 398 22.81 -11.41 -1.04
C GLN A 398 21.62 -11.20 -1.98
N TRP A 399 20.79 -12.23 -2.15
CA TRP A 399 19.62 -12.21 -3.03
C TRP A 399 18.44 -12.99 -2.43
N SER A 400 17.23 -12.72 -2.92
CA SER A 400 16.00 -13.45 -2.56
C SER A 400 15.07 -13.63 -3.76
N GLU A 401 14.67 -14.87 -4.03
CA GLU A 401 13.73 -15.26 -5.10
C GLU A 401 12.32 -14.66 -4.85
N VAL A 402 11.84 -14.75 -3.62
CA VAL A 402 10.55 -14.21 -3.18
C VAL A 402 10.75 -13.12 -2.13
N ASP A 403 9.68 -12.43 -1.75
CA ASP A 403 9.74 -11.31 -0.82
C ASP A 403 10.29 -11.71 0.55
N PHE A 404 9.85 -12.87 1.05
CA PHE A 404 10.15 -13.31 2.40
C PHE A 404 10.23 -14.83 2.52
N THR A 405 11.33 -15.37 3.03
CA THR A 405 11.52 -16.81 3.23
C THR A 405 11.97 -17.10 4.65
N LEU A 406 11.26 -18.00 5.34
CA LEU A 406 11.75 -18.59 6.59
C LEU A 406 12.71 -19.73 6.27
N LEU A 407 13.94 -19.61 6.77
CA LEU A 407 14.97 -20.65 6.74
C LEU A 407 15.07 -21.29 8.12
N VAL A 408 14.91 -22.60 8.19
CA VAL A 408 15.18 -23.40 9.39
C VAL A 408 16.39 -24.27 9.09
N ASP A 409 17.50 -24.02 9.78
CA ASP A 409 18.73 -24.76 9.58
C ASP A 409 18.73 -26.06 10.39
N GLU A 410 18.38 -25.96 11.67
CA GLU A 410 18.42 -27.04 12.64
C GLU A 410 17.33 -26.83 13.69
N VAL A 411 16.75 -27.91 14.19
CA VAL A 411 15.82 -27.92 15.33
C VAL A 411 16.42 -28.66 16.52
N LYS A 412 17.37 -29.58 16.32
CA LYS A 412 18.06 -30.28 17.41
C LYS A 412 19.58 -30.19 17.23
N PRO A 413 20.34 -29.73 18.24
CA PRO A 413 19.94 -29.55 19.65
C PRO A 413 19.21 -28.23 19.94
N GLU A 414 19.22 -27.28 19.02
CA GLU A 414 18.61 -25.95 19.17
C GLU A 414 17.89 -25.53 17.88
N ILE A 415 16.91 -24.62 17.99
CA ILE A 415 16.25 -24.06 16.80
C ILE A 415 17.09 -22.91 16.25
N SER A 416 17.78 -23.14 15.15
CA SER A 416 18.58 -22.14 14.44
C SER A 416 18.11 -21.94 13.00
N GLY A 417 18.27 -20.73 12.48
CA GLY A 417 17.78 -20.39 11.15
C GLY A 417 17.96 -18.93 10.77
N GLY A 418 17.11 -18.44 9.89
CA GLY A 418 17.07 -17.04 9.52
C GLY A 418 15.88 -16.67 8.64
N PHE A 419 15.72 -15.38 8.39
CA PHE A 419 14.79 -14.86 7.40
C PHE A 419 15.58 -14.29 6.23
N ARG A 420 15.32 -14.84 5.04
CA ARG A 420 15.82 -14.28 3.79
C ARG A 420 14.76 -13.39 3.18
N SER A 421 15.11 -12.17 2.81
CA SER A 421 14.15 -11.20 2.30
C SER A 421 14.74 -10.26 1.28
N ARG A 422 13.89 -9.68 0.42
CA ARG A 422 14.29 -8.62 -0.52
C ARG A 422 14.57 -7.33 0.26
N THR A 423 15.81 -6.87 0.24
CA THR A 423 16.27 -5.71 1.05
C THR A 423 15.73 -4.37 0.54
N SER A 424 15.22 -4.35 -0.69
CA SER A 424 14.47 -3.22 -1.25
C SER A 424 13.18 -2.94 -0.48
N MET A 425 12.56 -3.96 0.13
CA MET A 425 11.30 -3.84 0.90
C MET A 425 11.47 -4.09 2.41
N ILE A 426 12.28 -5.08 2.77
CA ILE A 426 12.42 -5.59 4.14
C ILE A 426 13.84 -5.37 4.59
N ASP A 427 14.05 -4.37 5.45
CA ASP A 427 15.35 -4.15 6.08
C ASP A 427 15.59 -5.15 7.23
N ALA A 428 16.83 -5.18 7.72
CA ALA A 428 17.21 -6.09 8.78
C ALA A 428 16.46 -5.85 10.11
N ARG A 429 15.91 -4.64 10.35
CA ARG A 429 15.11 -4.35 11.54
C ARG A 429 13.73 -5.00 11.45
N ILE A 430 13.07 -4.91 10.29
CA ILE A 430 11.79 -5.57 10.05
C ILE A 430 11.95 -7.09 10.14
N ALA A 431 12.96 -7.66 9.49
CA ALA A 431 13.19 -9.10 9.53
C ALA A 431 13.44 -9.60 10.97
N ARG A 432 14.22 -8.86 11.78
CA ARG A 432 14.37 -9.15 13.23
C ARG A 432 13.06 -9.03 13.99
N PHE A 433 12.27 -7.99 13.72
CA PHE A 433 10.95 -7.83 14.33
C PHE A 433 10.05 -9.04 14.04
N VAL A 434 9.94 -9.44 12.77
CA VAL A 434 9.16 -10.61 12.35
C VAL A 434 9.67 -11.90 12.99
N ALA A 435 10.98 -12.05 13.16
CA ALA A 435 11.56 -13.21 13.86
C ALA A 435 11.14 -13.30 15.33
N VAL A 436 11.09 -12.17 16.03
CA VAL A 436 10.60 -12.10 17.41
C VAL A 436 9.11 -12.42 17.48
N GLN A 437 8.32 -11.90 16.52
CA GLN A 437 6.89 -12.22 16.43
C GLN A 437 6.64 -13.71 16.21
N LEU A 438 7.39 -14.34 15.30
CA LEU A 438 7.26 -15.77 15.03
C LEU A 438 7.61 -16.60 16.26
N ARG A 439 8.72 -16.29 16.94
CA ARG A 439 9.11 -16.98 18.18
C ARG A 439 8.00 -16.92 19.22
N THR A 440 7.47 -15.73 19.47
CA THR A 440 6.40 -15.51 20.47
C THR A 440 5.13 -16.29 20.11
N LEU A 441 4.76 -16.28 18.83
CA LEU A 441 3.63 -17.05 18.34
C LEU A 441 3.84 -18.55 18.51
N VAL A 442 5.05 -19.06 18.22
CA VAL A 442 5.39 -20.48 18.42
C VAL A 442 5.28 -20.85 19.89
N GLU A 443 5.93 -20.12 20.80
CA GLU A 443 5.87 -20.38 22.25
C GLU A 443 4.42 -20.44 22.75
N ALA A 444 3.58 -19.48 22.34
CA ALA A 444 2.19 -19.44 22.76
C ALA A 444 1.30 -20.51 22.11
N ALA A 445 1.54 -20.83 20.83
CA ALA A 445 0.83 -21.89 20.12
C ALA A 445 1.10 -23.27 20.71
N LEU A 446 2.33 -23.52 21.18
CA LEU A 446 2.70 -24.76 21.85
C LEU A 446 2.05 -24.88 23.23
N ALA A 447 1.95 -23.77 23.96
CA ALA A 447 1.31 -23.73 25.28
C ALA A 447 -0.23 -23.81 25.21
N HIS A 448 -0.84 -23.19 24.19
CA HIS A 448 -2.29 -23.03 24.07
C HIS A 448 -2.79 -23.33 22.65
N PRO A 449 -2.64 -24.57 22.15
CA PRO A 449 -2.90 -24.93 20.75
C PRO A 449 -4.38 -24.83 20.34
N ASP A 450 -5.29 -24.85 21.30
CA ASP A 450 -6.74 -24.79 21.08
C ASP A 450 -7.30 -23.35 21.11
N LEU A 451 -6.46 -22.34 21.40
CA LEU A 451 -6.88 -20.95 21.26
C LEU A 451 -6.99 -20.58 19.77
N PRO A 452 -7.99 -19.74 19.40
CA PRO A 452 -8.06 -19.16 18.05
C PRO A 452 -6.76 -18.47 17.70
N VAL A 453 -6.28 -18.63 16.45
CA VAL A 453 -5.02 -18.03 15.98
C VAL A 453 -5.00 -16.51 16.18
N ALA A 454 -6.15 -15.84 16.04
CA ALA A 454 -6.31 -14.42 16.30
C ALA A 454 -6.00 -14.01 17.75
N HIS A 455 -6.10 -14.93 18.70
CA HIS A 455 -5.96 -14.68 20.15
C HIS A 455 -4.57 -15.03 20.67
N LEU A 456 -3.77 -15.75 19.89
CA LEU A 456 -2.39 -16.04 20.27
C LEU A 456 -1.60 -14.72 20.38
N PRO A 457 -0.83 -14.52 21.45
CA PRO A 457 -0.06 -13.31 21.64
C PRO A 457 1.03 -13.18 20.58
N LEU A 458 1.29 -11.93 20.22
CA LEU A 458 2.43 -11.49 19.44
C LEU A 458 3.22 -10.52 20.33
N ASP A 459 4.55 -10.51 20.24
CA ASP A 459 5.34 -9.63 21.07
C ASP A 459 5.07 -8.18 20.69
N THR A 460 4.85 -7.36 21.69
CA THR A 460 4.77 -5.91 21.50
C THR A 460 5.92 -5.35 22.32
N PRO A 461 6.95 -4.76 21.68
CA PRO A 461 8.14 -4.25 22.38
C PRO A 461 7.75 -3.39 23.56
N LEU A 462 8.51 -3.40 24.66
CA LEU A 462 8.13 -2.73 25.90
C LEU A 462 7.75 -1.25 25.69
N ARG A 463 8.45 -0.53 24.79
CA ARG A 463 8.15 0.87 24.39
C ARG A 463 6.78 1.03 23.72
N ILE A 464 6.35 0.05 22.93
CA ILE A 464 5.03 0.01 22.29
C ILE A 464 3.98 -0.51 23.27
N LYS A 465 4.32 -1.46 24.15
CA LYS A 465 3.49 -1.77 25.32
C LYS A 465 3.27 -0.51 26.13
N THR A 466 4.26 0.36 26.33
CA THR A 466 4.03 1.65 26.98
C THR A 466 3.14 2.58 26.15
N ALA A 467 3.07 2.50 24.81
CA ALA A 467 2.12 3.30 24.02
C ALA A 467 0.69 2.70 24.00
N VAL A 468 0.58 1.38 24.01
CA VAL A 468 -0.68 0.61 24.08
C VAL A 468 -1.25 0.57 25.50
N VAL A 469 -0.39 0.58 26.53
CA VAL A 469 -0.70 0.62 27.98
C VAL A 469 -0.72 2.05 28.52
N ALA A 470 0.06 3.01 27.98
CA ALA A 470 -0.30 4.43 28.08
C ALA A 470 -1.59 4.74 27.29
N GLY A 471 -2.13 3.74 26.59
CA GLY A 471 -3.53 3.64 26.16
C GLY A 471 -4.57 3.83 27.27
N ASP A 472 -4.19 3.92 28.55
CA ASP A 472 -5.09 4.38 29.62
C ASP A 472 -4.90 5.84 30.06
N ARG A 473 -3.84 6.51 29.57
CA ARG A 473 -3.53 7.90 29.93
C ARG A 473 -3.55 8.77 28.68
N ILE A 474 -4.64 9.51 28.50
CA ILE A 474 -4.64 10.70 27.67
C ILE A 474 -3.55 11.61 28.25
N GLU A 475 -2.50 11.94 27.47
CA GLU A 475 -1.47 12.86 27.93
C GLU A 475 -2.14 14.09 28.54
N ALA A 476 -1.83 14.38 29.80
CA ALA A 476 -2.45 15.47 30.52
C ALA A 476 -2.06 16.79 29.86
N THR A 477 -2.94 17.29 29.00
CA THR A 477 -2.85 18.66 28.51
C THR A 477 -3.21 19.59 29.66
N ALA A 478 -2.56 20.75 29.75
CA ALA A 478 -3.03 21.81 30.63
C ALA A 478 -4.53 22.06 30.33
N PRO A 479 -5.38 22.24 31.37
CA PRO A 479 -6.79 22.50 31.16
C PRO A 479 -6.96 23.77 30.32
N VAL A 480 -7.84 23.72 29.32
CA VAL A 480 -8.18 24.87 28.49
C VAL A 480 -9.09 25.79 29.30
N THR A 481 -8.57 26.96 29.66
CA THR A 481 -9.28 27.94 30.48
C THR A 481 -9.80 29.14 29.70
N ALA A 482 -9.43 29.27 28.42
CA ALA A 482 -9.81 30.40 27.57
C ALA A 482 -10.49 29.92 26.28
N THR A 483 -11.48 30.67 25.83
CA THR A 483 -12.11 30.54 24.52
C THR A 483 -11.20 31.11 23.42
N VAL A 484 -11.46 30.74 22.18
CA VAL A 484 -10.74 31.29 21.02
C VAL A 484 -10.87 32.81 20.91
N ALA A 485 -12.04 33.37 21.22
CA ALA A 485 -12.25 34.82 21.19
C ALA A 485 -11.35 35.54 22.23
N GLU A 486 -11.17 34.97 23.41
CA GLU A 486 -10.25 35.50 24.44
C GLU A 486 -8.79 35.39 24.00
N LEU A 487 -8.40 34.29 23.35
CA LEU A 487 -7.05 34.12 22.82
C LEU A 487 -6.73 35.14 21.72
N VAL A 488 -7.68 35.44 20.84
CA VAL A 488 -7.51 36.44 19.78
C VAL A 488 -7.38 37.86 20.35
N ARG A 489 -8.13 38.19 21.41
CA ARG A 489 -8.07 39.51 22.07
C ARG A 489 -6.74 39.80 22.77
N ALA A 490 -5.93 38.77 23.03
CA ALA A 490 -4.61 38.93 23.64
C ALA A 490 -3.54 39.47 22.67
N HIS A 491 -3.85 39.53 21.37
CA HIS A 491 -2.90 39.89 20.32
C HIS A 491 -3.14 41.28 19.74
N SER A 492 -2.12 41.80 19.07
CA SER A 492 -2.12 43.12 18.41
C SER A 492 -1.29 43.06 17.12
N GLY A 493 -1.34 44.11 16.31
CA GLY A 493 -0.69 44.15 15.00
C GLY A 493 -1.66 43.90 13.85
N GLU A 494 -1.18 43.32 12.76
CA GLU A 494 -1.95 43.05 11.54
C GLU A 494 -2.60 41.66 11.61
N ALA A 495 -3.94 41.61 11.64
CA ALA A 495 -4.71 40.37 11.70
C ALA A 495 -4.96 39.79 10.30
N LEU A 496 -5.25 40.66 9.34
CA LEU A 496 -5.36 40.36 7.91
C LEU A 496 -4.69 41.49 7.12
N PRO A 497 -4.29 41.30 5.85
CA PRO A 497 -3.70 42.36 5.04
C PRO A 497 -4.54 43.65 5.07
N GLY A 498 -3.96 44.73 5.61
CA GLY A 498 -4.62 46.03 5.74
C GLY A 498 -5.68 46.14 6.85
N VAL A 499 -5.82 45.14 7.72
CA VAL A 499 -6.76 45.14 8.86
C VAL A 499 -6.03 44.73 10.14
N SER A 500 -5.99 45.63 11.11
CA SER A 500 -5.41 45.37 12.42
C SER A 500 -6.31 44.48 13.30
N TYR A 501 -5.71 43.82 14.30
CA TYR A 501 -6.47 43.12 15.34
C TYR A 501 -7.48 44.03 16.03
N ALA A 502 -7.14 45.30 16.26
CA ALA A 502 -8.04 46.27 16.89
C ALA A 502 -9.27 46.56 16.02
N GLU A 503 -9.09 46.76 14.72
CA GLU A 503 -10.20 46.98 13.78
C GLU A 503 -11.08 45.73 13.63
N LEU A 504 -10.46 44.55 13.53
CA LEU A 504 -11.17 43.28 13.47
C LEU A 504 -12.03 43.05 14.72
N LEU A 505 -11.45 43.27 15.91
CA LEU A 505 -12.14 43.10 17.18
C LEU A 505 -13.25 44.13 17.40
N ALA A 506 -13.04 45.38 16.99
CA ALA A 506 -14.09 46.42 17.05
C ALA A 506 -15.30 46.07 16.17
N ARG A 507 -15.05 45.52 14.97
CA ARG A 507 -16.12 45.03 14.08
C ARG A 507 -16.83 43.81 14.69
N ALA A 508 -16.08 42.86 15.24
CA ALA A 508 -16.64 41.70 15.92
C ALA A 508 -17.50 42.09 17.14
N ASP A 509 -17.04 43.06 17.94
CA ASP A 509 -17.75 43.61 19.11
C ASP A 509 -19.09 44.25 18.74
N SER A 510 -19.11 44.96 17.60
CA SER A 510 -20.34 45.59 17.08
C SER A 510 -21.33 44.54 16.59
N ILE A 511 -20.86 43.52 15.87
CA ILE A 511 -21.70 42.39 15.42
C ILE A 511 -22.25 41.62 16.65
N ALA A 512 -21.42 41.39 17.66
CA ALA A 512 -21.84 40.70 18.89
C ALA A 512 -22.95 41.43 19.67
N ALA A 513 -23.06 42.75 19.54
CA ALA A 513 -24.10 43.54 20.22
C ALA A 513 -25.52 43.27 19.67
N GLU A 514 -25.61 42.86 18.40
CA GLU A 514 -26.85 42.59 17.66
C GLU A 514 -27.26 41.11 17.70
N LEU A 515 -26.35 40.22 18.08
CA LEU A 515 -26.58 38.78 18.05
C LEU A 515 -27.19 38.24 19.37
N PRO A 516 -28.22 37.39 19.29
CA PRO A 516 -28.62 36.56 20.42
C PRO A 516 -27.66 35.36 20.60
N PRO A 517 -27.60 34.78 21.82
CA PRO A 517 -26.96 33.47 21.99
C PRO A 517 -27.74 32.38 21.21
N GLY A 518 -27.05 31.32 20.77
CA GLY A 518 -27.66 30.22 20.02
C GLY A 518 -27.06 30.00 18.61
N PRO A 519 -27.77 29.28 17.71
CA PRO A 519 -27.27 28.98 16.37
C PRO A 519 -27.30 30.20 15.45
N VAL A 520 -26.17 30.49 14.80
CA VAL A 520 -26.01 31.56 13.81
C VAL A 520 -25.41 30.98 12.52
N ALA A 521 -25.95 31.36 11.36
CA ALA A 521 -25.36 31.01 10.08
C ALA A 521 -24.55 32.19 9.53
N VAL A 522 -23.34 31.92 9.02
CA VAL A 522 -22.45 32.92 8.42
C VAL A 522 -22.30 32.60 6.95
N ARG A 523 -22.92 33.40 6.08
CA ARG A 523 -22.87 33.25 4.63
C ARG A 523 -22.06 34.37 4.00
N MET A 524 -20.75 34.15 3.90
CA MET A 524 -19.79 35.16 3.44
C MET A 524 -18.62 34.52 2.70
N ALA A 525 -17.94 35.29 1.87
CA ALA A 525 -16.62 34.91 1.36
C ALA A 525 -15.57 34.97 2.47
N SER A 526 -14.48 34.22 2.32
CA SER A 526 -13.34 34.28 3.22
C SER A 526 -12.74 35.70 3.22
N GLY A 527 -12.52 36.27 4.41
CA GLY A 527 -12.16 37.68 4.53
C GLY A 527 -12.30 38.24 5.94
N ALA A 528 -11.98 39.53 6.09
CA ALA A 528 -12.12 40.23 7.37
C ALA A 528 -13.58 40.27 7.85
N GLY A 529 -14.56 40.40 6.94
CA GLY A 529 -15.98 40.35 7.27
C GLY A 529 -16.40 39.02 7.91
N GLN A 530 -16.03 37.89 7.29
CA GLN A 530 -16.28 36.56 7.85
C GLN A 530 -15.58 36.34 9.19
N ALA A 531 -14.29 36.72 9.29
CA ALA A 531 -13.55 36.58 10.54
C ALA A 531 -14.19 37.39 11.68
N ALA A 532 -14.61 38.63 11.40
CA ALA A 532 -15.33 39.48 12.36
C ALA A 532 -16.69 38.90 12.74
N ALA A 533 -17.44 38.36 11.77
CA ALA A 533 -18.75 37.75 12.00
C ALA A 533 -18.67 36.53 12.92
N VAL A 534 -17.71 35.63 12.69
CA VAL A 534 -17.49 34.45 13.54
C VAL A 534 -17.00 34.86 14.94
N LEU A 535 -16.06 35.80 15.04
CA LEU A 535 -15.61 36.33 16.34
C LEU A 535 -16.74 37.02 17.12
N GLY A 536 -17.60 37.75 16.41
CA GLY A 536 -18.77 38.40 17.00
C GLY A 536 -19.77 37.38 17.54
N ALA A 537 -20.06 36.32 16.77
CA ALA A 537 -20.89 35.21 17.23
C ALA A 537 -20.28 34.53 18.47
N PHE A 538 -18.98 34.22 18.48
CA PHE A 538 -18.31 33.64 19.65
C PHE A 538 -18.38 34.57 20.87
N THR A 539 -18.23 35.88 20.67
CA THR A 539 -18.33 36.89 21.74
C THR A 539 -19.75 37.00 22.30
N ALA A 540 -20.78 36.78 21.47
CA ALA A 540 -22.19 36.77 21.86
C ALA A 540 -22.66 35.45 22.51
N GLY A 541 -21.78 34.44 22.63
CA GLY A 541 -22.15 33.09 23.09
C GLY A 541 -22.98 32.30 22.07
N ALA A 542 -22.88 32.65 20.79
CA ALA A 542 -23.48 31.94 19.68
C ALA A 542 -22.52 30.91 19.07
N HIS A 543 -23.08 29.82 18.53
CA HIS A 543 -22.33 28.82 17.77
C HIS A 543 -22.65 28.95 16.29
N VAL A 544 -21.65 28.76 15.44
CA VAL A 544 -21.76 29.08 14.02
C VAL A 544 -21.83 27.87 13.12
N VAL A 545 -22.53 28.00 12.00
CA VAL A 545 -22.25 27.26 10.77
C VAL A 545 -21.80 28.26 9.70
N CYS A 546 -20.72 27.94 9.01
CA CYS A 546 -20.23 28.76 7.90
C CYS A 546 -20.72 28.16 6.57
N LEU A 547 -21.19 29.02 5.67
CA LEU A 547 -21.63 28.68 4.32
C LEU A 547 -20.85 29.54 3.32
N ALA A 548 -20.40 28.93 2.23
CA ALA A 548 -19.77 29.69 1.15
C ALA A 548 -20.82 30.55 0.44
N ALA A 549 -20.48 31.82 0.14
CA ALA A 549 -21.37 32.73 -0.61
C ALA A 549 -21.75 32.20 -2.01
N SER A 550 -20.92 31.33 -2.60
CA SER A 550 -21.19 30.69 -3.90
C SER A 550 -22.19 29.52 -3.84
N ASP A 551 -22.51 29.00 -2.64
CA ASP A 551 -23.48 27.90 -2.50
C ASP A 551 -24.91 28.43 -2.66
N SER A 552 -25.55 28.09 -3.78
CA SER A 552 -26.91 28.51 -4.15
C SER A 552 -27.91 27.35 -4.20
N GLY A 553 -27.50 26.15 -3.76
CA GLY A 553 -28.23 24.90 -3.98
C GLY A 553 -29.08 24.40 -2.81
N GLU A 554 -29.62 23.17 -2.98
CA GLU A 554 -30.39 22.45 -1.95
C GLU A 554 -29.57 22.16 -0.68
N ARG A 555 -28.24 22.06 -0.79
CA ARG A 555 -27.35 21.76 0.35
C ARG A 555 -27.41 22.87 1.41
N ALA A 556 -27.22 24.13 1.02
CA ALA A 556 -27.32 25.27 1.93
C ALA A 556 -28.69 25.32 2.61
N ARG A 557 -29.77 25.07 1.85
CA ARG A 557 -31.15 25.02 2.39
C ARG A 557 -31.31 23.89 3.41
N SER A 558 -30.79 22.69 3.12
CA SER A 558 -30.83 21.55 4.03
C SER A 558 -30.08 21.83 5.34
N VAL A 559 -28.90 22.46 5.26
CA VAL A 559 -28.11 22.85 6.44
C VAL A 559 -28.86 23.87 7.30
N LEU A 560 -29.45 24.89 6.66
CA LEU A 560 -30.23 25.91 7.38
C LEU A 560 -31.52 25.32 7.97
N ALA A 561 -32.19 24.40 7.28
CA ALA A 561 -33.39 23.73 7.77
C ALA A 561 -33.12 22.81 8.97
N ASP A 562 -31.96 22.16 9.01
CA ASP A 562 -31.53 21.30 10.12
C ASP A 562 -31.07 22.14 11.32
N LEU A 563 -30.22 23.16 11.09
CA LEU A 563 -29.71 24.03 12.14
C LEU A 563 -30.77 24.97 12.74
N LYS A 564 -31.67 25.49 11.91
CA LYS A 564 -32.64 26.54 12.24
C LYS A 564 -31.98 27.73 12.97
N PRO A 565 -31.01 28.40 12.33
CA PRO A 565 -30.33 29.52 12.97
C PRO A 565 -31.31 30.67 13.23
N ALA A 566 -31.09 31.44 14.29
CA ALA A 566 -31.92 32.61 14.59
C ALA A 566 -31.55 33.80 13.67
N VAL A 567 -30.27 33.88 13.31
CA VAL A 567 -29.71 34.95 12.48
C VAL A 567 -28.86 34.35 11.36
N LEU A 568 -29.06 34.86 10.15
CA LEU A 568 -28.19 34.67 9.00
C LEU A 568 -27.36 35.94 8.80
N LEU A 569 -26.06 35.84 9.07
CA LEU A 569 -25.10 36.92 8.84
C LEU A 569 -24.65 36.92 7.37
N VAL A 570 -24.74 38.09 6.75
CA VAL A 570 -24.26 38.36 5.39
C VAL A 570 -23.44 39.66 5.35
N GLU A 571 -22.71 39.88 4.26
CA GLU A 571 -21.96 41.12 4.02
C GLU A 571 -22.32 41.64 2.64
N ASN A 572 -22.94 42.82 2.56
CA ASN A 572 -23.37 43.46 1.31
C ASN A 572 -24.24 42.53 0.43
N ALA A 573 -25.16 41.78 1.04
CA ALA A 573 -26.00 40.86 0.27
C ALA A 573 -26.89 41.64 -0.70
N ALA A 574 -26.85 41.26 -1.98
CA ALA A 574 -27.80 41.76 -2.96
C ALA A 574 -29.19 41.15 -2.67
N ASP A 575 -30.25 41.94 -2.89
CA ASP A 575 -31.64 41.52 -2.66
C ASP A 575 -32.05 40.28 -3.49
N ASP A 576 -31.22 39.81 -4.43
CA ASP A 576 -31.42 38.66 -5.32
C ASP A 576 -30.76 37.35 -4.87
N ASP A 577 -30.09 37.30 -3.72
CA ASP A 577 -29.57 36.03 -3.19
C ASP A 577 -30.73 35.07 -2.83
N GLN A 578 -30.84 33.99 -3.60
CA GLN A 578 -31.92 33.01 -3.49
C GLN A 578 -31.95 32.29 -2.14
N ILE A 579 -30.79 32.10 -1.49
CA ILE A 579 -30.73 31.46 -0.16
C ILE A 579 -31.20 32.42 0.91
N VAL A 580 -30.85 33.70 0.80
CA VAL A 580 -31.31 34.74 1.73
C VAL A 580 -32.83 34.90 1.65
N ARG A 581 -33.39 34.94 0.43
CA ARG A 581 -34.85 34.97 0.22
C ARG A 581 -35.52 33.72 0.79
N TRP A 582 -35.04 32.53 0.40
CA TRP A 582 -35.58 31.26 0.89
C TRP A 582 -35.54 31.17 2.42
N TYR A 583 -34.44 31.61 3.06
CA TYR A 583 -34.31 31.61 4.52
C TYR A 583 -35.34 32.53 5.18
N ARG A 584 -35.57 33.73 4.62
CA ARG A 584 -36.59 34.66 5.12
C ARG A 584 -38.01 34.11 4.94
N ASP A 585 -38.29 33.56 3.75
CA ASP A 585 -39.65 33.16 3.37
C ASP A 585 -40.07 31.83 4.03
N GLU A 586 -39.15 30.86 4.15
CA GLU A 586 -39.46 29.49 4.59
C GLU A 586 -39.08 29.22 6.06
N LEU A 587 -38.07 29.93 6.60
CA LEU A 587 -37.63 29.75 8.00
C LEU A 587 -37.95 30.95 8.91
N ASP A 588 -38.53 32.03 8.37
CA ASP A 588 -38.89 33.27 9.11
C ASP A 588 -37.72 33.82 9.94
N GLY A 589 -36.50 33.68 9.43
CA GLY A 589 -35.28 34.02 10.14
C GLY A 589 -34.79 35.46 9.90
N THR A 590 -34.09 36.03 10.88
CA THR A 590 -33.51 37.38 10.76
C THR A 590 -32.26 37.36 9.89
N VAL A 591 -32.18 38.24 8.89
CA VAL A 591 -30.96 38.44 8.09
C VAL A 591 -30.30 39.73 8.56
N LEU A 592 -29.03 39.66 8.94
CA LEU A 592 -28.26 40.81 9.40
C LEU A 592 -27.09 41.07 8.44
N ASP A 593 -27.09 42.26 7.83
CA ASP A 593 -25.96 42.72 7.02
C ASP A 593 -24.89 43.35 7.92
N THR A 594 -23.77 42.65 8.03
CA THR A 594 -22.64 43.07 8.87
C THR A 594 -21.90 44.31 8.37
N ALA A 595 -22.14 44.76 7.13
CA ALA A 595 -21.62 46.03 6.63
C ALA A 595 -22.41 47.24 7.12
N ALA A 596 -23.67 47.04 7.53
CA ALA A 596 -24.58 48.08 8.02
C ALA A 596 -24.65 48.15 9.56
N VAL A 597 -23.88 47.33 10.28
CA VAL A 597 -23.85 47.32 11.74
C VAL A 597 -23.09 48.52 12.27
N GLU A 598 -23.76 49.36 13.05
CA GLU A 598 -23.17 50.53 13.69
C GLU A 598 -22.22 50.14 14.84
N PRO A 599 -21.16 50.94 15.11
CA PRO A 599 -20.23 50.67 16.19
C PRO A 599 -20.91 50.55 17.57
N ALA A 600 -20.77 49.40 18.21
CA ALA A 600 -21.39 49.11 19.50
C ALA A 600 -20.48 48.25 20.39
N LYS A 601 -20.72 48.28 21.71
CA LYS A 601 -20.09 47.36 22.65
C LYS A 601 -20.93 46.09 22.79
N PRO A 602 -20.31 44.91 22.89
CA PRO A 602 -21.03 43.65 23.05
C PRO A 602 -21.77 43.63 24.39
N ARG A 603 -22.88 42.90 24.43
CA ARG A 603 -23.60 42.63 25.69
C ARG A 603 -22.75 41.69 26.56
N PRO A 604 -22.60 41.94 27.87
CA PRO A 604 -21.86 41.04 28.75
C PRO A 604 -22.49 39.64 28.73
N THR A 605 -21.76 38.67 28.19
CA THR A 605 -22.19 37.28 28.08
C THR A 605 -21.08 36.38 28.63
N ALA A 606 -21.42 35.49 29.56
CA ALA A 606 -20.48 34.52 30.08
C ALA A 606 -20.44 33.31 29.13
N VAL A 607 -19.33 33.14 28.40
CA VAL A 607 -19.12 32.02 27.48
C VAL A 607 -18.16 31.03 28.14
N ALA A 608 -18.62 29.81 28.38
CA ALA A 608 -17.79 28.74 28.94
C ALA A 608 -17.03 28.00 27.83
N THR A 609 -15.87 27.44 28.15
CA THR A 609 -15.11 26.63 27.19
C THR A 609 -15.84 25.34 26.79
N THR A 610 -16.82 24.89 27.58
CA THR A 610 -17.69 23.75 27.27
C THR A 610 -18.83 24.09 26.32
N ASP A 611 -19.09 25.38 26.06
CA ASP A 611 -20.15 25.80 25.15
C ASP A 611 -19.79 25.49 23.70
N LEU A 612 -20.81 25.26 22.86
CA LEU A 612 -20.61 25.02 21.44
C LEU A 612 -19.99 26.24 20.76
N ALA A 613 -18.98 26.00 19.94
CA ALA A 613 -18.34 27.00 19.09
C ALA A 613 -18.89 26.91 17.66
N TYR A 614 -18.92 25.72 17.05
CA TYR A 614 -19.39 25.58 15.68
C TYR A 614 -20.04 24.22 15.39
N VAL A 615 -20.76 24.16 14.28
CA VAL A 615 -21.32 22.94 13.71
C VAL A 615 -20.78 22.76 12.29
N ALA A 616 -20.09 21.64 12.04
CA ALA A 616 -19.56 21.28 10.73
C ALA A 616 -20.41 20.18 10.09
N TYR A 617 -20.92 20.41 8.88
CA TYR A 617 -21.77 19.45 8.19
C TYR A 617 -20.98 18.54 7.24
N THR A 618 -21.23 17.24 7.35
CA THR A 618 -20.63 16.21 6.48
C THR A 618 -21.71 15.36 5.80
N SER A 619 -21.35 14.65 4.73
CA SER A 619 -22.21 13.66 4.05
C SER A 619 -22.59 12.54 5.02
N GLY A 620 -23.88 12.18 5.05
CA GLY A 620 -24.40 11.15 5.94
C GLY A 620 -24.73 9.86 5.21
N SER A 621 -24.50 8.70 5.85
CA SER A 621 -24.87 7.37 5.34
C SER A 621 -26.35 7.19 5.01
N THR A 622 -27.23 8.08 5.47
CA THR A 622 -28.68 8.10 5.23
C THR A 622 -29.09 9.05 4.09
N GLY A 623 -28.14 9.72 3.43
CA GLY A 623 -28.40 10.68 2.34
C GLY A 623 -28.83 12.09 2.78
N GLN A 624 -28.74 12.38 4.08
CA GLN A 624 -28.93 13.72 4.67
C GLN A 624 -27.63 14.19 5.34
N PRO A 625 -27.27 15.49 5.24
CA PRO A 625 -26.10 16.04 5.91
C PRO A 625 -26.17 15.84 7.44
N LYS A 626 -25.06 15.44 8.06
CA LYS A 626 -24.94 15.30 9.53
C LYS A 626 -24.15 16.46 10.11
N GLY A 627 -24.76 17.23 11.00
CA GLY A 627 -24.10 18.31 11.73
C GLY A 627 -23.25 17.78 12.89
N ILE A 628 -21.94 18.01 12.86
CA ILE A 628 -20.99 17.63 13.91
C ILE A 628 -20.76 18.84 14.79
N THR A 629 -21.10 18.76 16.08
CA THR A 629 -20.95 19.88 17.02
C THR A 629 -19.53 19.92 17.58
N GLN A 630 -18.97 21.11 17.82
CA GLN A 630 -17.66 21.26 18.47
C GLN A 630 -17.70 22.40 19.48
N ASN A 631 -17.05 22.21 20.63
CA ASN A 631 -17.00 23.22 21.70
C ASN A 631 -15.74 24.09 21.64
N HIS A 632 -15.75 25.19 22.39
CA HIS A 632 -14.61 26.12 22.47
C HIS A 632 -13.34 25.45 23.01
N ALA A 633 -13.45 24.53 23.95
CA ALA A 633 -12.31 23.82 24.54
C ALA A 633 -11.54 23.00 23.49
N ALA A 634 -12.25 22.24 22.64
CA ALA A 634 -11.65 21.44 21.58
C ALA A 634 -10.96 22.32 20.53
N LEU A 635 -11.61 23.40 20.11
CA LEU A 635 -11.04 24.32 19.13
C LEU A 635 -9.82 25.06 19.70
N ALA A 636 -9.91 25.63 20.92
CA ALA A 636 -8.80 26.35 21.54
C ALA A 636 -7.60 25.43 21.85
N GLN A 637 -7.85 24.19 22.28
CA GLN A 637 -6.78 23.22 22.48
C GLN A 637 -6.06 22.90 21.16
N PHE A 638 -6.85 22.69 20.09
CA PHE A 638 -6.30 22.42 18.77
C PHE A 638 -5.45 23.59 18.28
N THR A 639 -5.97 24.81 18.30
CA THR A 639 -5.25 26.00 17.78
C THR A 639 -3.98 26.28 18.58
N ALA A 640 -4.01 26.13 19.91
CA ALA A 640 -2.83 26.30 20.76
C ALA A 640 -1.73 25.27 20.46
N TRP A 641 -2.11 23.99 20.31
CA TRP A 641 -1.16 22.95 19.91
C TRP A 641 -0.59 23.22 18.51
N PHE A 642 -1.48 23.46 17.53
CA PHE A 642 -1.11 23.64 16.12
C PHE A 642 -0.13 24.80 15.95
N ALA A 643 -0.39 25.91 16.64
CA ALA A 643 0.51 27.06 16.63
C ALA A 643 1.86 26.77 17.30
N THR A 644 1.87 26.03 18.40
CA THR A 644 3.11 25.67 19.11
C THR A 644 3.97 24.72 18.26
N GLU A 645 3.37 23.65 17.74
CA GLU A 645 4.06 22.60 16.99
C GLU A 645 4.63 23.12 15.65
N PHE A 646 3.85 23.95 14.96
CA PHE A 646 4.23 24.52 13.66
C PHE A 646 4.79 25.94 13.76
N ARG A 647 5.01 26.44 14.97
CA ARG A 647 5.64 27.76 15.24
C ARG A 647 4.90 28.92 14.57
N ILE A 648 3.57 28.87 14.58
CA ILE A 648 2.73 29.98 14.12
C ILE A 648 2.72 31.04 15.22
N GLY A 649 3.05 32.26 14.84
CA GLY A 649 3.12 33.40 15.74
C GLY A 649 3.25 34.73 15.00
N PRO A 650 3.56 35.84 15.70
CA PRO A 650 3.80 37.13 15.06
C PRO A 650 4.82 37.02 13.93
N GLY A 651 4.46 37.58 12.76
CA GLY A 651 5.26 37.49 11.52
C GLY A 651 4.96 36.27 10.65
N SER A 652 4.19 35.29 11.13
CA SER A 652 3.69 34.19 10.29
C SER A 652 2.56 34.68 9.39
N ARG A 653 2.53 34.18 8.14
CA ARG A 653 1.51 34.45 7.13
C ARG A 653 0.81 33.14 6.79
N VAL A 654 -0.40 32.96 7.30
CA VAL A 654 -1.16 31.70 7.21
C VAL A 654 -2.21 31.83 6.11
N ALA A 655 -2.17 30.98 5.09
CA ALA A 655 -3.19 30.97 4.06
C ALA A 655 -4.49 30.30 4.56
N GLN A 656 -5.62 30.99 4.44
CA GLN A 656 -6.95 30.39 4.58
C GLN A 656 -7.38 29.85 3.21
N TRP A 657 -7.00 28.61 2.92
CA TRP A 657 -7.29 27.96 1.64
C TRP A 657 -8.61 27.19 1.69
N ALA A 658 -8.93 26.57 2.82
CA ALA A 658 -10.16 25.81 2.98
C ALA A 658 -11.39 26.71 2.78
N ALA A 659 -12.39 26.19 2.06
CA ALA A 659 -13.62 26.92 1.84
C ALA A 659 -14.43 27.03 3.14
N PRO A 660 -15.19 28.13 3.36
CA PRO A 660 -15.90 28.38 4.63
C PRO A 660 -16.78 27.24 5.15
N GLY A 661 -17.36 26.44 4.26
CA GLY A 661 -18.23 25.31 4.63
C GLY A 661 -17.52 24.10 5.24
N TYR A 662 -16.20 24.12 5.35
CA TYR A 662 -15.38 23.06 5.93
C TYR A 662 -14.78 23.51 7.27
N ASP A 663 -14.74 22.61 8.24
CA ASP A 663 -14.13 22.82 9.57
C ASP A 663 -12.67 23.30 9.49
N ALA A 664 -11.92 22.82 8.50
CA ALA A 664 -10.55 23.24 8.22
C ALA A 664 -10.41 24.77 8.06
N ALA A 665 -11.42 25.47 7.53
CA ALA A 665 -11.36 26.93 7.36
C ALA A 665 -11.37 27.67 8.70
N LEU A 666 -12.14 27.18 9.67
CA LEU A 666 -12.14 27.72 11.04
C LEU A 666 -10.81 27.40 11.75
N CYS A 667 -10.28 26.20 11.51
CA CYS A 667 -8.99 25.78 12.04
C CYS A 667 -7.84 26.68 11.54
N GLU A 668 -7.77 26.93 10.23
CA GLU A 668 -6.79 27.84 9.61
C GLU A 668 -6.92 29.27 10.15
N THR A 669 -8.15 29.78 10.21
CA THR A 669 -8.47 31.13 10.72
C THR A 669 -7.98 31.31 12.14
N PHE A 670 -8.35 30.40 13.05
CA PHE A 670 -8.08 30.58 14.46
C PHE A 670 -6.71 30.07 14.90
N ALA A 671 -6.06 29.20 14.13
CA ALA A 671 -4.63 28.93 14.29
C ALA A 671 -3.79 30.18 14.01
N ALA A 672 -4.19 31.01 13.04
CA ALA A 672 -3.50 32.28 12.78
C ALA A 672 -3.82 33.33 13.84
N LEU A 673 -5.12 33.62 14.03
CA LEU A 673 -5.56 34.75 14.86
C LEU A 673 -5.31 34.55 16.35
N SER A 674 -5.41 33.32 16.87
CA SER A 674 -5.17 33.04 18.30
C SER A 674 -3.69 33.06 18.67
N SER A 675 -2.80 33.25 17.69
CA SER A 675 -1.35 33.20 17.85
C SER A 675 -0.66 34.50 17.46
N GLY A 676 -1.42 35.53 17.06
CA GLY A 676 -0.87 36.83 16.65
C GLY A 676 -0.26 36.82 15.24
N ALA A 677 -0.53 35.78 14.45
CA ALA A 677 -0.13 35.71 13.04
C ALA A 677 -1.09 36.53 12.15
N THR A 678 -0.72 36.70 10.88
CA THR A 678 -1.57 37.33 9.87
C THR A 678 -2.26 36.25 9.03
N LEU A 679 -3.60 36.30 8.98
CA LEU A 679 -4.42 35.43 8.16
C LEU A 679 -4.52 36.02 6.74
N HIS A 680 -4.20 35.23 5.73
CA HIS A 680 -4.33 35.59 4.32
C HIS A 680 -5.44 34.76 3.66
N PRO A 681 -6.66 35.33 3.49
CA PRO A 681 -7.74 34.65 2.78
C PRO A 681 -7.42 34.43 1.31
N VAL A 682 -7.43 33.17 0.87
CA VAL A 682 -7.24 32.85 -0.55
C VAL A 682 -8.48 33.33 -1.33
N PRO A 683 -8.31 34.20 -2.35
CA PRO A 683 -9.44 34.66 -3.15
C PRO A 683 -10.17 33.51 -3.84
N GLU A 684 -11.50 33.50 -3.77
CA GLU A 684 -12.36 32.42 -4.31
C GLU A 684 -12.02 32.10 -5.78
N ARG A 685 -11.82 33.15 -6.60
CA ARG A 685 -11.52 33.05 -8.05
C ARG A 685 -10.22 32.32 -8.38
N ILE A 686 -9.31 32.18 -7.42
CA ILE A 686 -8.02 31.50 -7.60
C ILE A 686 -7.89 30.23 -6.76
N ARG A 687 -8.76 30.01 -5.77
CA ARG A 687 -8.65 28.90 -4.80
C ARG A 687 -8.48 27.53 -5.45
N ALA A 688 -9.20 27.29 -6.55
CA ALA A 688 -9.15 26.05 -7.31
C ALA A 688 -8.23 26.10 -8.55
N ASN A 689 -7.49 27.21 -8.75
CA ASN A 689 -6.58 27.40 -9.89
C ASN A 689 -5.12 27.27 -9.41
N PRO A 690 -4.43 26.15 -9.69
CA PRO A 690 -3.11 25.88 -9.12
C PRO A 690 -2.05 26.88 -9.60
N GLU A 691 -2.10 27.34 -10.86
CA GLU A 691 -1.16 28.35 -11.37
C GLU A 691 -1.30 29.69 -10.67
N LYS A 692 -2.53 30.23 -10.62
CA LYS A 692 -2.79 31.52 -9.97
C LYS A 692 -2.55 31.44 -8.46
N LEU A 693 -2.81 30.30 -7.85
CA LEU A 693 -2.55 30.11 -6.43
C LEU A 693 -1.04 30.07 -6.16
N ALA A 694 -0.24 29.34 -6.94
CA ALA A 694 1.22 29.32 -6.75
C ALA A 694 1.83 30.74 -6.83
N ALA A 695 1.41 31.52 -7.83
CA ALA A 695 1.80 32.92 -7.97
C ALA A 695 1.33 33.79 -6.78
N TRP A 696 0.13 33.55 -6.27
CA TRP A 696 -0.39 34.27 -5.10
C TRP A 696 0.36 33.89 -3.82
N LEU A 697 0.67 32.61 -3.60
CA LEU A 697 1.46 32.14 -2.45
C LEU A 697 2.83 32.82 -2.41
N ALA A 698 3.48 32.94 -3.58
CA ALA A 698 4.76 33.64 -3.72
C ALA A 698 4.62 35.15 -3.47
N ALA A 699 3.63 35.81 -4.09
CA ALA A 699 3.43 37.25 -4.01
C ALA A 699 3.06 37.72 -2.59
N GLU A 700 2.24 36.94 -1.88
CA GLU A 700 1.82 37.25 -0.51
C GLU A 700 2.84 36.84 0.56
N GLY A 701 3.91 36.13 0.18
CA GLY A 701 4.94 35.63 1.09
C GLY A 701 4.40 34.64 2.12
N ILE A 702 3.53 33.71 1.69
CA ILE A 702 2.87 32.77 2.61
C ILE A 702 3.90 31.85 3.28
N THR A 703 3.84 31.76 4.61
CA THR A 703 4.77 30.94 5.40
C THR A 703 4.18 29.59 5.80
N HIS A 704 2.85 29.51 5.94
CA HIS A 704 2.12 28.28 6.28
C HIS A 704 0.98 28.06 5.29
N PHE A 705 1.00 26.91 4.61
CA PHE A 705 -0.03 26.53 3.66
C PHE A 705 -0.55 25.12 3.98
N GLN A 706 -1.85 25.03 4.26
CA GLN A 706 -2.54 23.76 4.43
C GLN A 706 -3.36 23.46 3.17
N THR A 707 -3.28 22.23 2.68
CA THR A 707 -4.09 21.76 1.55
C THR A 707 -4.26 20.24 1.59
N VAL A 708 -4.90 19.67 0.56
CA VAL A 708 -5.10 18.23 0.39
C VAL A 708 -4.08 17.66 -0.60
N PRO A 709 -3.65 16.38 -0.46
CA PRO A 709 -2.70 15.74 -1.36
C PRO A 709 -3.02 15.90 -2.86
N SER A 710 -4.26 15.65 -3.26
CA SER A 710 -4.70 15.79 -4.66
C SER A 710 -4.44 17.18 -5.22
N PHE A 711 -4.75 18.24 -4.47
CA PHE A 711 -4.51 19.61 -4.91
C PHE A 711 -3.03 20.01 -4.83
N ALA A 712 -2.29 19.51 -3.84
CA ALA A 712 -0.83 19.70 -3.76
C ALA A 712 -0.10 19.09 -4.96
N ARG A 713 -0.61 18.00 -5.55
CA ARG A 713 -0.08 17.41 -6.80
C ARG A 713 -0.16 18.40 -7.96
N GLU A 714 -1.27 19.11 -8.09
CA GLU A 714 -1.43 20.13 -9.13
C GLU A 714 -0.48 21.29 -8.92
N VAL A 715 -0.35 21.78 -7.69
CA VAL A 715 0.63 22.83 -7.35
C VAL A 715 2.05 22.38 -7.65
N LEU A 716 2.43 21.14 -7.32
CA LEU A 716 3.74 20.57 -7.66
C LEU A 716 3.97 20.55 -9.17
N GLY A 717 2.96 20.17 -9.95
CA GLY A 717 3.00 20.19 -11.42
C GLY A 717 3.25 21.60 -11.98
N VAL A 718 2.62 22.62 -11.40
CA VAL A 718 2.88 24.03 -11.73
C VAL A 718 4.32 24.41 -11.40
N LEU A 719 4.77 24.23 -10.15
CA LEU A 719 6.12 24.61 -9.70
C LEU A 719 7.22 23.97 -10.57
N SER A 720 6.98 22.72 -10.97
CA SER A 720 7.91 21.95 -11.81
C SER A 720 7.96 22.44 -13.25
N ARG A 721 6.82 22.85 -13.84
CA ARG A 721 6.75 23.38 -15.22
C ARG A 721 7.17 24.83 -15.35
N THR A 722 6.77 25.69 -14.40
CA THR A 722 7.01 27.15 -14.47
C THR A 722 8.36 27.53 -13.89
N GLY A 723 8.95 26.69 -13.03
CA GLY A 723 10.15 27.04 -12.29
C GLY A 723 9.90 28.03 -11.16
N GLU A 724 8.64 28.33 -10.85
CA GLU A 724 8.26 29.19 -9.72
C GLU A 724 8.77 28.62 -8.39
N ARG A 725 9.04 29.51 -7.43
CA ARG A 725 9.60 29.17 -6.12
C ARG A 725 8.77 29.82 -5.03
N LEU A 726 8.65 29.13 -3.91
CA LEU A 726 7.93 29.58 -2.71
C LEU A 726 8.95 29.79 -1.57
N PRO A 727 9.82 30.81 -1.63
CA PRO A 727 10.96 30.94 -0.72
C PRO A 727 10.54 31.17 0.74
N GLU A 728 9.43 31.86 0.96
CA GLU A 728 8.90 32.16 2.30
C GLU A 728 8.14 30.98 2.93
N LEU A 729 7.81 29.95 2.15
CA LEU A 729 7.04 28.81 2.65
C LEU A 729 7.91 27.96 3.59
N THR A 730 7.49 27.90 4.86
CA THR A 730 8.19 27.17 5.93
C THR A 730 7.48 25.89 6.33
N HIS A 731 6.16 25.81 6.15
CA HIS A 731 5.36 24.63 6.46
C HIS A 731 4.33 24.36 5.36
N LEU A 732 4.38 23.16 4.79
CA LEU A 732 3.36 22.62 3.89
C LEU A 732 2.64 21.48 4.61
N LEU A 733 1.37 21.70 4.94
CA LEU A 733 0.56 20.76 5.70
C LEU A 733 -0.45 20.09 4.77
N LEU A 734 -0.45 18.76 4.77
CA LEU A 734 -1.32 17.93 3.94
C LEU A 734 -2.29 17.18 4.84
N ALA A 735 -3.58 17.38 4.62
CA ALA A 735 -4.63 16.75 5.40
C ALA A 735 -5.73 16.19 4.48
N GLY A 736 -6.58 15.36 5.04
CA GLY A 736 -7.80 14.92 4.35
C GLY A 736 -7.63 13.67 3.51
N GLU A 737 -6.49 13.38 2.87
CA GLU A 737 -6.32 12.17 2.03
C GLU A 737 -5.10 11.34 2.42
N ALA A 738 -5.04 10.09 1.93
CA ALA A 738 -3.80 9.35 1.94
C ALA A 738 -2.76 10.10 1.09
N LEU A 739 -1.52 10.16 1.54
CA LEU A 739 -0.46 10.90 0.88
C LEU A 739 0.52 9.93 0.19
N PRO A 740 0.52 9.83 -1.15
CA PRO A 740 1.47 8.98 -1.87
C PRO A 740 2.91 9.49 -1.73
N ALA A 741 3.86 8.57 -1.67
CA ALA A 741 5.28 8.84 -1.50
C ALA A 741 5.86 9.58 -2.69
N GLU A 742 5.42 9.27 -3.90
CA GLU A 742 5.81 9.99 -5.12
C GLU A 742 5.53 11.49 -4.95
N LEU A 743 4.30 11.83 -4.55
CA LEU A 743 3.89 13.20 -4.30
C LEU A 743 4.69 13.83 -3.16
N ALA A 744 4.81 13.14 -2.03
CA ALA A 744 5.54 13.67 -0.87
C ALA A 744 7.02 13.94 -1.19
N ASN A 745 7.68 13.01 -1.89
CA ASN A 745 9.08 13.15 -2.30
C ASN A 745 9.24 14.29 -3.34
N GLY A 746 8.30 14.41 -4.28
CA GLY A 746 8.26 15.50 -5.26
C GLY A 746 8.09 16.87 -4.60
N LEU A 747 7.17 16.99 -3.63
CA LEU A 747 6.97 18.21 -2.85
C LEU A 747 8.21 18.59 -2.05
N ARG A 748 8.88 17.62 -1.39
CA ARG A 748 10.15 17.88 -0.67
C ARG A 748 11.24 18.41 -1.59
N ALA A 749 11.30 17.95 -2.84
CA ALA A 749 12.25 18.45 -3.81
C ALA A 749 11.89 19.84 -4.33
N ALA A 750 10.59 20.12 -4.53
CA ALA A 750 10.12 21.40 -5.08
C ALA A 750 10.13 22.56 -4.06
N VAL A 751 9.88 22.27 -2.78
CA VAL A 751 9.89 23.26 -1.68
C VAL A 751 10.81 22.83 -0.54
N PRO A 752 12.14 22.76 -0.76
CA PRO A 752 13.09 22.19 0.21
C PRO A 752 13.24 23.00 1.50
N SER A 753 12.82 24.27 1.51
CA SER A 753 12.78 25.12 2.70
C SER A 753 11.60 24.80 3.63
N ALA A 754 10.56 24.14 3.13
CA ALA A 754 9.35 23.85 3.88
C ALA A 754 9.43 22.48 4.58
N ARG A 755 8.97 22.43 5.83
CA ARG A 755 8.66 21.16 6.52
C ARG A 755 7.37 20.62 5.93
N LEU A 756 7.42 19.38 5.43
CA LEU A 756 6.26 18.69 4.88
C LEU A 756 5.60 17.83 5.97
N ILE A 757 4.34 18.13 6.28
CA ILE A 757 3.60 17.51 7.37
C ILE A 757 2.38 16.78 6.83
N ASN A 758 2.20 15.51 7.20
CA ASN A 758 0.98 14.76 6.97
C ASN A 758 0.11 14.80 8.23
N LEU A 759 -1.13 15.24 8.10
CA LEU A 759 -2.11 15.38 9.17
C LEU A 759 -3.26 14.41 8.93
N TYR A 760 -3.73 13.77 10.00
CA TYR A 760 -4.87 12.87 9.93
C TYR A 760 -5.83 13.14 11.08
N GLY A 761 -7.13 13.13 10.78
CA GLY A 761 -8.18 13.04 11.76
C GLY A 761 -9.55 13.27 11.15
N PRO A 762 -10.60 12.72 11.77
CA PRO A 762 -11.98 13.03 11.41
C PRO A 762 -12.42 14.38 12.01
N THR A 763 -13.45 15.01 11.43
CA THR A 763 -14.08 16.23 11.95
C THR A 763 -14.54 16.08 13.41
N GLU A 764 -14.96 14.87 13.80
CA GLU A 764 -15.34 14.52 15.18
C GLU A 764 -14.23 14.72 16.22
N ALA A 765 -12.97 14.87 15.79
CA ALA A 765 -11.82 15.14 16.67
C ALA A 765 -11.05 16.43 16.29
N ILE A 766 -11.50 17.17 15.26
CA ILE A 766 -10.79 18.25 14.56
C ILE A 766 -9.54 17.73 13.81
N LEU A 767 -8.63 17.05 14.52
CA LEU A 767 -7.53 16.25 14.01
C LEU A 767 -7.21 15.15 15.03
N ALA A 768 -6.40 14.14 14.68
CA ALA A 768 -6.08 13.03 15.56
C ALA A 768 -4.57 12.78 15.68
N THR A 769 -3.86 12.76 14.55
CA THR A 769 -2.43 12.42 14.47
C THR A 769 -1.70 13.31 13.46
N TRP A 770 -0.37 13.33 13.56
CA TRP A 770 0.49 14.03 12.62
C TRP A 770 1.82 13.29 12.41
N TYR A 771 2.42 13.48 11.23
CA TYR A 771 3.70 12.92 10.84
C TYR A 771 4.53 13.94 10.04
N GLU A 772 5.77 14.19 10.47
CA GLU A 772 6.73 14.97 9.70
C GLU A 772 7.49 14.10 8.71
N ILE A 773 7.46 14.48 7.43
CA ILE A 773 8.10 13.76 6.34
C ILE A 773 9.53 14.28 6.18
N SER A 774 10.44 13.69 6.96
CA SER A 774 11.87 14.03 6.97
C SER A 774 12.74 13.12 6.11
N VAL A 775 12.21 11.99 5.66
CA VAL A 775 12.93 10.97 4.88
C VAL A 775 12.22 10.68 3.57
N THR A 776 12.94 10.11 2.60
CA THR A 776 12.32 9.60 1.37
C THR A 776 11.32 8.53 1.73
N LEU A 777 10.07 8.73 1.31
CA LEU A 777 9.00 7.77 1.54
C LEU A 777 8.96 6.73 0.44
N HIS A 778 8.41 5.57 0.78
CA HIS A 778 8.12 4.49 -0.14
C HIS A 778 6.69 4.04 0.16
N GLY A 779 5.75 4.32 -0.73
CA GLY A 779 4.34 3.99 -0.58
C GLY A 779 3.44 5.10 -0.05
N VAL A 780 2.58 4.81 0.92
CA VAL A 780 1.71 5.84 1.53
C VAL A 780 2.36 6.39 2.79
N ALA A 781 2.36 7.71 2.95
CA ALA A 781 2.90 8.36 4.14
C ALA A 781 2.16 7.89 5.41
N PRO A 782 2.87 7.61 6.51
CA PRO A 782 2.24 7.31 7.78
C PRO A 782 1.36 8.46 8.28
N ILE A 783 0.34 8.14 9.06
CA ILE A 783 -0.49 9.13 9.77
C ILE A 783 0.17 9.59 11.08
N GLY A 784 1.20 8.88 11.53
CA GLY A 784 2.14 9.41 12.51
C GLY A 784 1.80 9.09 13.95
N ARG A 785 1.80 10.11 14.81
CA ARG A 785 1.58 9.98 16.26
C ARG A 785 0.40 10.83 16.72
N PRO A 786 -0.29 10.44 17.79
CA PRO A 786 -1.37 11.24 18.35
C PRO A 786 -0.94 12.67 18.69
N ILE A 787 -1.86 13.60 18.48
CA ILE A 787 -1.78 14.97 18.97
C ILE A 787 -2.00 14.96 20.50
N PRO A 788 -1.36 15.84 21.29
CA PRO A 788 -1.61 15.93 22.73
C PRO A 788 -3.11 16.00 23.07
N GLY A 789 -3.51 15.31 24.13
CA GLY A 789 -4.92 15.22 24.52
C GLY A 789 -5.77 14.27 23.66
N ARG A 790 -5.21 13.63 22.63
CA ARG A 790 -5.87 12.59 21.84
C ARG A 790 -5.13 11.28 21.97
N GLN A 791 -5.91 10.20 21.94
CA GLN A 791 -5.42 8.84 21.95
C GLN A 791 -6.01 8.11 20.76
N VAL A 792 -5.15 7.40 20.04
CA VAL A 792 -5.51 6.60 18.87
C VAL A 792 -5.15 5.15 19.14
N LEU A 793 -6.16 4.29 19.16
CA LEU A 793 -6.03 2.86 19.38
C LEU A 793 -6.26 2.11 18.06
N VAL A 794 -5.50 1.05 17.84
CA VAL A 794 -5.78 0.07 16.78
C VAL A 794 -6.38 -1.15 17.46
N VAL A 795 -7.63 -1.49 17.14
CA VAL A 795 -8.34 -2.60 17.80
C VAL A 795 -8.89 -3.62 16.81
N ASP A 796 -8.99 -4.87 17.24
CA ASP A 796 -9.62 -5.94 16.46
C ASP A 796 -11.16 -5.88 16.54
N ALA A 797 -11.84 -6.86 15.92
CA ALA A 797 -13.30 -6.97 15.95
C ALA A 797 -13.87 -7.25 17.36
N GLU A 798 -13.02 -7.64 18.32
CA GLU A 798 -13.35 -7.85 19.72
C GLU A 798 -12.92 -6.68 20.62
N ASP A 799 -12.57 -5.53 20.05
CA ASP A 799 -12.09 -4.34 20.78
C ASP A 799 -10.81 -4.57 21.59
N ARG A 800 -10.00 -5.58 21.23
CA ARG A 800 -8.68 -5.78 21.84
C ARG A 800 -7.64 -4.99 21.07
N PRO A 801 -6.64 -4.39 21.75
CA PRO A 801 -5.53 -3.74 21.08
C PRO A 801 -4.80 -4.71 20.13
N CYS A 802 -4.65 -4.30 18.88
CA CYS A 802 -3.87 -5.04 17.90
C CYS A 802 -2.37 -4.97 18.25
N PRO A 803 -1.62 -6.09 18.19
CA PRO A 803 -0.17 -6.06 18.27
C PRO A 803 0.45 -5.20 17.16
N ALA A 804 1.69 -4.77 17.35
CA ALA A 804 2.44 -4.09 16.30
C ALA A 804 2.50 -4.95 15.02
N GLY A 805 2.33 -4.33 13.87
CA GLY A 805 2.30 -5.00 12.56
C GLY A 805 0.94 -5.57 12.16
N VAL A 806 -0.06 -5.60 13.05
CA VAL A 806 -1.42 -6.09 12.76
C VAL A 806 -2.34 -4.93 12.40
N THR A 807 -3.12 -5.09 11.33
CA THR A 807 -4.14 -4.12 10.91
C THR A 807 -5.41 -4.30 11.74
N GLY A 808 -6.00 -3.21 12.21
CA GLY A 808 -7.27 -3.18 12.93
C GLY A 808 -8.02 -1.86 12.73
N ASN A 809 -9.13 -1.69 13.42
CA ASN A 809 -9.95 -0.48 13.39
C ASN A 809 -9.28 0.64 14.20
N LEU A 810 -9.24 1.84 13.64
CA LEU A 810 -8.80 3.04 14.34
C LEU A 810 -9.92 3.60 15.22
N VAL A 811 -9.62 3.74 16.50
CA VAL A 811 -10.53 4.24 17.53
C VAL A 811 -9.90 5.41 18.26
N LEU A 812 -10.67 6.47 18.48
CA LEU A 812 -10.22 7.70 19.14
C LEU A 812 -10.80 7.86 20.53
N ARG A 813 -9.97 8.31 21.46
CA ARG A 813 -10.36 8.73 22.82
C ARG A 813 -9.77 10.09 23.11
N SER A 814 -10.58 11.05 23.52
CA SER A 814 -10.14 12.40 23.88
C SER A 814 -11.23 13.12 24.66
N PRO A 815 -10.90 14.01 25.61
CA PRO A 815 -11.85 14.97 26.16
C PRO A 815 -12.25 16.05 25.14
N TYR A 816 -11.56 16.14 23.99
CA TYR A 816 -11.78 17.10 22.92
C TYR A 816 -12.48 16.48 21.69
N LEU A 817 -13.17 15.35 21.88
CA LEU A 817 -14.08 14.84 20.86
C LEU A 817 -15.35 15.70 20.80
N THR A 818 -16.02 15.66 19.65
CA THR A 818 -17.34 16.27 19.46
C THR A 818 -18.28 15.94 20.64
N PRO A 819 -19.10 16.87 21.15
CA PRO A 819 -20.16 16.51 22.10
C PRO A 819 -21.21 15.55 21.53
N GLY A 820 -21.35 15.48 20.20
CA GLY A 820 -22.33 14.65 19.49
C GLY A 820 -22.78 15.27 18.16
N TYR A 821 -23.67 14.56 17.47
CA TYR A 821 -24.32 15.08 16.25
C TYR A 821 -25.49 16.02 16.62
N LEU A 822 -25.76 16.99 15.76
CA LEU A 822 -26.88 17.92 15.93
C LEU A 822 -28.22 17.16 15.98
N GLY A 823 -29.11 17.52 16.91
CA GLY A 823 -30.42 16.88 17.07
C GLY A 823 -30.41 15.50 17.74
N ASP A 824 -29.26 14.84 17.81
CA ASP A 824 -29.04 13.58 18.53
C ASP A 824 -27.87 13.72 19.51
N VAL A 825 -28.15 14.31 20.67
CA VAL A 825 -27.19 14.43 21.78
C VAL A 825 -27.04 13.09 22.54
N THR A 826 -27.60 11.99 22.03
CA THR A 826 -27.49 10.66 22.64
C THR A 826 -26.48 9.78 21.90
N THR A 827 -25.34 9.50 22.54
CA THR A 827 -24.49 8.27 22.46
C THR A 827 -24.10 7.63 21.10
N THR A 828 -24.65 7.99 19.94
CA THR A 828 -24.48 7.26 18.66
C THR A 828 -23.11 7.45 18.03
N ALA A 829 -22.45 8.60 18.24
CA ALA A 829 -21.06 8.82 17.82
C ALA A 829 -20.05 8.09 18.74
N PHE A 830 -20.45 7.82 19.99
CA PHE A 830 -19.58 7.33 21.06
C PHE A 830 -20.00 5.96 21.52
N GLU A 831 -19.55 4.95 20.78
CA GLU A 831 -19.69 3.57 21.25
C GLU A 831 -18.66 3.31 22.36
N PRO A 832 -19.06 2.74 23.50
CA PRO A 832 -18.09 2.33 24.49
C PRO A 832 -17.28 1.13 23.98
N LEU A 833 -15.95 1.18 24.16
CA LEU A 833 -15.15 -0.03 24.01
C LEU A 833 -15.54 -1.02 25.11
N ARG A 834 -15.66 -2.30 24.73
CA ARG A 834 -15.87 -3.38 25.71
C ARG A 834 -14.68 -3.39 26.68
N PRO A 835 -14.93 -3.36 28.02
CA PRO A 835 -13.86 -3.48 28.99
C PRO A 835 -13.06 -4.79 28.80
N ARG A 836 -11.74 -4.73 28.97
CA ARG A 836 -10.84 -5.90 28.96
C ARG A 836 -9.91 -5.81 30.18
N PRO A 837 -10.41 -6.06 31.41
CA PRO A 837 -9.60 -6.00 32.62
C PRO A 837 -8.37 -6.91 32.58
N GLU A 838 -8.48 -8.05 31.89
CA GLU A 838 -7.40 -9.00 31.65
C GLU A 838 -6.25 -8.44 30.79
N LEU A 839 -6.51 -7.36 30.05
CA LEU A 839 -5.54 -6.59 29.28
C LEU A 839 -5.25 -5.21 29.90
N GLY A 840 -5.81 -4.91 31.07
CA GLY A 840 -5.73 -3.60 31.72
C GLY A 840 -6.63 -2.51 31.14
N VAL A 841 -7.48 -2.80 30.14
CA VAL A 841 -8.28 -1.79 29.44
C VAL A 841 -9.59 -1.51 30.18
N ALA A 842 -9.75 -0.30 30.71
CA ALA A 842 -10.91 0.10 31.53
C ALA A 842 -12.26 0.22 30.76
N GLY A 843 -12.27 0.08 29.43
CA GLY A 843 -13.43 0.44 28.60
C GLY A 843 -13.63 1.95 28.51
N GLY A 844 -14.80 2.42 28.08
CA GLY A 844 -15.16 3.84 28.03
C GLY A 844 -15.50 4.37 26.64
N ALA A 845 -16.14 5.54 26.60
CA ALA A 845 -16.60 6.20 25.39
C ALA A 845 -15.43 6.46 24.42
N CYS A 846 -15.61 6.09 23.16
CA CYS A 846 -14.64 6.31 22.11
C CYS A 846 -15.36 6.61 20.79
N TYR A 847 -14.68 7.31 19.89
CA TYR A 847 -15.16 7.52 18.54
C TYR A 847 -14.57 6.45 17.61
N ARG A 848 -15.43 5.66 16.96
CA ARG A 848 -15.01 4.71 15.92
C ARG A 848 -14.93 5.43 14.57
N THR A 849 -13.74 5.48 13.99
CA THR A 849 -13.50 6.28 12.77
C THR A 849 -14.02 5.62 11.48
N GLY A 850 -14.21 4.31 11.49
CA GLY A 850 -14.41 3.49 10.28
C GLY A 850 -13.13 3.28 9.46
N ASP A 851 -12.01 3.87 9.86
CA ASP A 851 -10.71 3.73 9.22
C ASP A 851 -9.96 2.50 9.76
N LEU A 852 -9.24 1.82 8.87
CA LEU A 852 -8.32 0.75 9.21
C LEU A 852 -6.91 1.32 9.34
N GLY A 853 -6.18 0.88 10.35
CA GLY A 853 -4.81 1.29 10.58
C GLY A 853 -3.98 0.22 11.24
N ARG A 854 -2.67 0.49 11.31
CA ARG A 854 -1.68 -0.44 11.86
C ARG A 854 -0.63 0.34 12.62
N LEU A 855 -0.26 -0.16 13.80
CA LEU A 855 0.87 0.36 14.56
C LEU A 855 2.15 -0.34 14.09
N ARG A 856 3.13 0.41 13.61
CA ARG A 856 4.44 -0.13 13.21
C ARG A 856 5.28 -0.52 14.42
N HIS A 857 6.36 -1.27 14.17
CA HIS A 857 7.34 -1.66 15.19
C HIS A 857 8.09 -0.47 15.84
N ASP A 858 8.06 0.72 15.23
CA ASP A 858 8.66 1.96 15.72
C ASP A 858 7.65 2.87 16.45
N GLY A 859 6.40 2.43 16.60
CA GLY A 859 5.33 3.18 17.27
C GLY A 859 4.65 4.24 16.40
N VAL A 860 4.93 4.27 15.10
CA VAL A 860 4.26 5.16 14.13
C VAL A 860 3.00 4.48 13.58
N LEU A 861 1.90 5.23 13.46
CA LEU A 861 0.63 4.74 12.91
C LEU A 861 0.59 4.88 11.38
N GLU A 862 0.06 3.85 10.72
CA GLU A 862 -0.19 3.81 9.28
C GLU A 862 -1.70 3.70 9.02
N PHE A 863 -2.17 4.42 8.00
CA PHE A 863 -3.52 4.25 7.46
C PHE A 863 -3.52 3.09 6.44
N ARG A 864 -4.51 2.20 6.51
CA ARG A 864 -4.61 0.98 5.70
C ARG A 864 -5.93 0.87 4.92
N GLY A 865 -6.67 1.97 4.82
CA GLY A 865 -7.96 2.03 4.10
C GLY A 865 -9.15 2.19 5.05
N ARG A 866 -10.35 1.90 4.55
CA ARG A 866 -11.59 1.95 5.33
C ARG A 866 -12.21 0.57 5.48
N ALA A 867 -12.90 0.38 6.61
CA ALA A 867 -13.69 -0.82 6.86
C ALA A 867 -15.08 -0.76 6.20
N ASP A 868 -15.55 0.45 5.89
CA ASP A 868 -16.84 0.73 5.25
C ASP A 868 -16.69 1.17 3.78
N SER A 869 -17.82 1.55 3.17
CA SER A 869 -17.90 1.99 1.77
C SER A 869 -17.65 3.49 1.57
N GLN A 870 -17.21 4.21 2.59
CA GLN A 870 -16.95 5.63 2.45
C GLN A 870 -15.64 5.84 1.69
N VAL A 871 -15.58 6.85 0.84
CA VAL A 871 -14.38 7.21 0.07
C VAL A 871 -14.01 8.66 0.29
N LYS A 872 -12.77 9.00 -0.06
CA LYS A 872 -12.30 10.38 -0.11
C LYS A 872 -11.94 10.71 -1.55
N VAL A 873 -12.56 11.74 -2.11
CA VAL A 873 -12.34 12.21 -3.48
C VAL A 873 -12.02 13.70 -3.40
N LEU A 874 -10.83 14.10 -3.81
CA LEU A 874 -10.34 15.49 -3.74
C LEU A 874 -10.40 16.08 -2.32
N GLY A 875 -10.10 15.27 -1.31
CA GLY A 875 -10.15 15.62 0.11
C GLY A 875 -11.54 15.69 0.71
N MET A 876 -12.59 15.51 -0.10
CA MET A 876 -13.98 15.52 0.36
C MET A 876 -14.39 14.11 0.81
N ARG A 877 -14.97 14.04 2.01
CA ARG A 877 -15.62 12.84 2.54
C ARG A 877 -16.90 12.57 1.75
N MET A 878 -17.02 11.39 1.17
CA MET A 878 -18.19 11.00 0.39
C MET A 878 -18.67 9.59 0.76
N GLU A 879 -19.96 9.49 1.01
CA GLU A 879 -20.64 8.22 1.22
C GLU A 879 -21.14 7.71 -0.13
N LEU A 880 -20.61 6.58 -0.60
CA LEU A 880 -21.08 5.99 -1.87
C LEU A 880 -22.59 5.71 -1.82
N GLY A 881 -23.11 5.34 -0.64
CA GLY A 881 -24.54 5.13 -0.40
C GLY A 881 -25.41 6.38 -0.60
N GLU A 882 -24.87 7.59 -0.40
CA GLU A 882 -25.63 8.83 -0.65
C GLU A 882 -25.79 9.09 -2.16
N VAL A 883 -24.74 8.82 -2.94
CA VAL A 883 -24.79 8.88 -4.41
C VAL A 883 -25.71 7.78 -4.95
N GLU A 884 -25.64 6.57 -4.39
CA GLU A 884 -26.55 5.46 -4.72
C GLU A 884 -28.01 5.84 -4.43
N ALA A 885 -28.31 6.40 -3.25
CA ALA A 885 -29.67 6.79 -2.89
C ALA A 885 -30.22 7.89 -3.82
N ALA A 886 -29.39 8.86 -4.21
CA ALA A 886 -29.79 9.89 -5.16
C ALA A 886 -30.00 9.33 -6.58
N LEU A 887 -29.18 8.38 -7.03
CA LEU A 887 -29.40 7.70 -8.30
C LEU A 887 -30.66 6.84 -8.29
N ALA A 888 -30.88 6.06 -7.23
CA ALA A 888 -32.06 5.22 -7.07
C ALA A 888 -33.37 6.02 -7.00
N ALA A 889 -33.33 7.32 -6.70
CA ALA A 889 -34.49 8.21 -6.74
C ALA A 889 -34.93 8.57 -8.18
N HIS A 890 -34.11 8.29 -9.20
CA HIS A 890 -34.46 8.55 -10.59
C HIS A 890 -35.39 7.46 -11.15
N PRO A 891 -36.53 7.79 -11.79
CA PRO A 891 -37.53 6.80 -12.21
C PRO A 891 -37.04 5.72 -13.18
N SER A 892 -35.96 5.99 -13.91
CA SER A 892 -35.38 5.06 -14.89
C SER A 892 -34.40 4.04 -14.28
N ILE A 893 -34.13 4.10 -12.97
CA ILE A 893 -33.15 3.25 -12.28
C ILE A 893 -33.91 2.29 -11.36
N ALA A 894 -33.75 0.98 -11.57
CA ALA A 894 -34.31 -0.06 -10.71
C ALA A 894 -33.40 -0.41 -9.53
N ASP A 895 -32.08 -0.40 -9.75
CA ASP A 895 -31.07 -0.71 -8.73
C ASP A 895 -29.74 -0.05 -9.14
N CYS A 896 -28.89 0.30 -8.18
CA CYS A 896 -27.57 0.86 -8.49
C CYS A 896 -26.52 0.60 -7.39
N ALA A 897 -25.25 0.55 -7.78
CA ALA A 897 -24.11 0.55 -6.88
C ALA A 897 -23.07 1.55 -7.37
N VAL A 898 -22.43 2.29 -6.47
CA VAL A 898 -21.32 3.18 -6.80
C VAL A 898 -20.04 2.62 -6.21
N ALA A 899 -18.96 2.69 -6.97
CA ALA A 899 -17.62 2.28 -6.59
C ALA A 899 -16.61 3.40 -6.88
N GLY A 900 -15.57 3.53 -6.07
CA GLY A 900 -14.43 4.38 -6.41
C GLY A 900 -13.52 3.66 -7.41
N VAL A 901 -13.07 4.38 -8.44
CA VAL A 901 -12.04 3.93 -9.38
C VAL A 901 -10.68 4.43 -8.86
N PRO A 902 -9.77 3.53 -8.46
CA PRO A 902 -8.42 3.90 -8.08
C PRO A 902 -7.64 4.39 -9.31
N GLY A 903 -6.92 5.51 -9.17
CA GLY A 903 -5.91 5.94 -10.13
C GLY A 903 -4.63 5.10 -10.05
N ALA A 904 -3.65 5.40 -10.91
CA ALA A 904 -2.34 4.74 -10.93
C ALA A 904 -1.57 4.87 -9.60
N ASP A 905 -1.92 5.87 -8.79
CA ASP A 905 -1.35 6.17 -7.46
C ASP A 905 -2.16 5.55 -6.30
N GLY A 906 -3.22 4.79 -6.60
CA GLY A 906 -4.08 4.14 -5.61
C GLY A 906 -5.11 5.06 -4.93
N LEU A 907 -5.14 6.36 -5.24
CA LEU A 907 -6.17 7.28 -4.77
C LEU A 907 -7.44 7.13 -5.61
N ILE A 908 -8.61 7.29 -5.01
CA ILE A 908 -9.86 7.30 -5.77
C ILE A 908 -9.94 8.61 -6.56
N SER A 909 -9.76 8.52 -7.88
CA SER A 909 -9.77 9.66 -8.78
C SER A 909 -11.15 9.92 -9.40
N GLN A 910 -11.97 8.86 -9.52
CA GLN A 910 -13.31 8.91 -10.08
C GLN A 910 -14.25 7.98 -9.32
N LEU A 911 -15.54 8.22 -9.44
CA LEU A 911 -16.58 7.28 -9.09
C LEU A 911 -17.12 6.62 -10.35
N LEU A 912 -17.54 5.36 -10.24
CA LEU A 912 -18.23 4.59 -11.28
C LEU A 912 -19.54 4.07 -10.70
N ALA A 913 -20.66 4.37 -11.36
CA ALA A 913 -21.99 3.91 -11.01
C ALA A 913 -22.39 2.73 -11.92
N TYR A 914 -22.61 1.57 -11.31
CA TYR A 914 -23.26 0.42 -11.94
C TYR A 914 -24.77 0.57 -11.81
N VAL A 915 -25.48 0.61 -12.93
CA VAL A 915 -26.91 0.92 -12.96
C VAL A 915 -27.69 -0.23 -13.59
N VAL A 916 -28.78 -0.64 -12.94
CA VAL A 916 -29.81 -1.52 -13.51
C VAL A 916 -30.97 -0.64 -13.93
N LEU A 917 -31.30 -0.65 -15.23
CA LEU A 917 -32.42 0.12 -15.76
C LEU A 917 -33.76 -0.45 -15.29
N ALA A 918 -34.72 0.43 -15.02
CA ALA A 918 -36.10 0.04 -14.68
C ALA A 918 -36.83 -0.59 -15.88
N GLU A 919 -36.52 -0.14 -17.09
CA GLU A 919 -37.05 -0.67 -18.33
C GLU A 919 -35.90 -0.95 -19.31
N PRO A 920 -35.97 -1.98 -20.17
CA PRO A 920 -34.96 -2.24 -21.19
C PRO A 920 -34.85 -1.05 -22.17
N GLY A 921 -33.64 -0.51 -22.36
CA GLY A 921 -33.45 0.63 -23.26
C GLY A 921 -32.06 1.26 -23.13
N GLU A 922 -31.89 2.41 -23.77
CA GLU A 922 -30.68 3.22 -23.68
C GLU A 922 -30.64 3.99 -22.36
N ALA A 923 -29.46 4.06 -21.73
CA ALA A 923 -29.27 4.71 -20.45
C ALA A 923 -29.32 6.25 -20.59
N PRO A 924 -30.24 6.97 -19.93
CA PRO A 924 -30.32 8.43 -20.01
C PRO A 924 -29.26 9.11 -19.10
N VAL A 925 -27.99 8.87 -19.38
CA VAL A 925 -26.84 9.30 -18.57
C VAL A 925 -26.82 10.81 -18.34
N ALA A 926 -27.18 11.61 -19.35
CA ALA A 926 -27.27 13.07 -19.24
C ALA A 926 -28.34 13.53 -18.24
N GLU A 927 -29.43 12.77 -18.07
CA GLU A 927 -30.48 13.06 -17.09
C GLU A 927 -30.05 12.71 -15.68
N TRP A 928 -29.39 11.57 -15.49
CA TRP A 928 -28.82 11.16 -14.21
C TRP A 928 -27.80 12.16 -13.71
N ARG A 929 -26.90 12.62 -14.60
CA ARG A 929 -25.90 13.65 -14.27
C ARG A 929 -26.57 14.96 -13.86
N ARG A 930 -27.58 15.44 -14.59
CA ARG A 930 -28.34 16.64 -14.21
C ARG A 930 -29.07 16.47 -12.88
N HIS A 931 -29.62 15.28 -12.62
CA HIS A 931 -30.26 14.94 -11.36
C HIS A 931 -29.29 15.05 -10.19
N LEU A 932 -28.10 14.45 -10.30
CA LEU A 932 -27.07 14.53 -9.28
C LEU A 932 -26.53 15.96 -9.09
N VAL A 933 -26.34 16.74 -10.17
CA VAL A 933 -25.85 18.13 -10.08
C VAL A 933 -26.82 19.01 -9.30
N ARG A 934 -28.14 18.79 -9.45
CA ARG A 934 -29.14 19.51 -8.65
C ARG A 934 -29.03 19.18 -7.16
N ARG A 935 -28.78 17.91 -6.83
CA ARG A 935 -28.71 17.43 -5.44
C ARG A 935 -27.40 17.80 -4.74
N PHE A 936 -26.27 17.64 -5.42
CA PHE A 936 -24.93 17.74 -4.83
C PHE A 936 -24.12 18.97 -5.29
N GLY A 937 -24.65 19.76 -6.22
CA GLY A 937 -23.90 20.85 -6.87
C GLY A 937 -22.86 20.36 -7.87
N LYS A 938 -22.05 21.29 -8.40
CA LYS A 938 -21.04 21.00 -9.45
C LYS A 938 -19.75 20.37 -8.94
N THR A 939 -19.46 20.48 -7.64
CA THR A 939 -18.16 20.12 -7.05
C THR A 939 -18.04 18.63 -6.72
N LEU A 940 -19.16 17.92 -6.56
CA LEU A 940 -19.23 16.56 -6.00
C LEU A 940 -19.41 15.43 -7.03
N LEU A 941 -19.15 15.64 -8.34
CA LEU A 941 -19.57 14.68 -9.37
C LEU A 941 -18.55 14.31 -10.46
N PRO A 942 -17.55 13.49 -10.14
CA PRO A 942 -16.87 12.66 -11.11
C PRO A 942 -17.48 11.25 -11.08
N VAL A 943 -18.60 11.01 -11.78
CA VAL A 943 -19.25 9.69 -11.93
C VAL A 943 -19.28 9.24 -13.39
N THR A 944 -18.71 8.09 -13.69
CA THR A 944 -18.96 7.31 -14.91
C THR A 944 -20.14 6.37 -14.68
N TYR A 945 -20.84 5.95 -15.75
CA TYR A 945 -22.03 5.09 -15.64
C TYR A 945 -21.85 3.84 -16.49
N GLN A 946 -22.12 2.67 -15.92
CA GLN A 946 -22.10 1.39 -16.61
C GLN A 946 -23.41 0.64 -16.35
N THR A 947 -24.12 0.30 -17.41
CA THR A 947 -25.35 -0.47 -17.30
C THR A 947 -25.03 -1.94 -17.07
N VAL A 948 -25.66 -2.57 -16.07
CA VAL A 948 -25.51 -4.00 -15.78
C VAL A 948 -26.88 -4.67 -15.70
N ALA A 949 -26.95 -5.95 -16.06
CA ALA A 949 -28.21 -6.70 -16.03
C ALA A 949 -28.72 -6.92 -14.58
N ALA A 950 -27.80 -7.11 -13.62
CA ALA A 950 -28.10 -7.24 -12.21
C ALA A 950 -26.85 -6.96 -11.37
N LEU A 951 -27.03 -6.49 -10.13
CA LEU A 951 -25.92 -6.30 -9.20
C LEU A 951 -25.57 -7.61 -8.47
N PRO A 952 -24.28 -7.96 -8.34
CA PRO A 952 -23.85 -9.13 -7.59
C PRO A 952 -24.20 -8.97 -6.12
N ARG A 953 -24.75 -10.01 -5.50
CA ARG A 953 -25.14 -10.02 -4.08
C ARG A 953 -24.41 -11.13 -3.32
N ASN A 954 -24.11 -10.89 -2.05
CA ASN A 954 -23.53 -11.88 -1.15
C ASN A 954 -24.62 -12.80 -0.57
N VAL A 955 -24.21 -13.81 0.21
CA VAL A 955 -25.11 -14.81 0.82
C VAL A 955 -26.17 -14.17 1.75
N GLY A 956 -25.92 -12.94 2.23
CA GLY A 956 -26.84 -12.15 3.04
C GLY A 956 -27.71 -11.17 2.24
N GLY A 957 -27.74 -11.26 0.91
CA GLY A 957 -28.58 -10.43 0.04
C GLY A 957 -28.11 -8.98 -0.16
N LYS A 958 -26.96 -8.59 0.43
CA LYS A 958 -26.34 -7.27 0.23
C LYS A 958 -25.48 -7.26 -1.04
N ILE A 959 -25.34 -6.10 -1.68
CA ILE A 959 -24.47 -5.94 -2.86
C ILE A 959 -23.02 -6.31 -2.50
N ASP A 960 -22.42 -7.21 -3.29
CA ASP A 960 -21.04 -7.65 -3.16
C ASP A 960 -20.13 -6.82 -4.08
N ARG A 961 -19.64 -5.71 -3.54
CA ARG A 961 -18.81 -4.74 -4.29
C ARG A 961 -17.51 -5.33 -4.83
N ARG A 962 -16.98 -6.41 -4.24
CA ARG A 962 -15.75 -7.09 -4.70
C ARG A 962 -15.97 -7.89 -5.98
N ARG A 963 -17.23 -8.21 -6.29
CA ARG A 963 -17.65 -8.98 -7.47
C ARG A 963 -18.28 -8.09 -8.53
N LEU A 964 -18.29 -6.77 -8.33
CA LEU A 964 -18.67 -5.85 -9.40
C LEU A 964 -17.73 -6.09 -10.60
N PRO A 965 -18.24 -6.03 -11.84
CA PRO A 965 -17.41 -6.15 -13.02
C PRO A 965 -16.22 -5.20 -12.95
N ALA A 966 -15.07 -5.57 -13.51
CA ALA A 966 -14.03 -4.58 -13.72
C ALA A 966 -14.60 -3.47 -14.64
N PRO A 967 -14.22 -2.20 -14.46
CA PRO A 967 -14.59 -1.14 -15.39
C PRO A 967 -14.16 -1.60 -16.79
N GLU A 968 -15.10 -1.72 -17.71
CA GLU A 968 -14.71 -1.92 -19.10
C GLU A 968 -13.97 -0.65 -19.53
N PRO A 969 -12.75 -0.74 -20.10
CA PRO A 969 -12.13 0.41 -20.75
C PRO A 969 -13.17 0.91 -21.75
N ALA A 970 -13.61 2.16 -21.60
CA ALA A 970 -14.80 2.71 -22.24
C ALA A 970 -14.98 2.11 -23.64
N VAL A 971 -15.91 1.16 -23.77
CA VAL A 971 -16.27 0.58 -25.06
C VAL A 971 -16.86 1.75 -25.82
N THR A 972 -16.13 2.17 -26.86
CA THR A 972 -16.51 3.21 -27.82
C THR A 972 -18.02 3.21 -28.03
N ALA A 973 -18.69 4.23 -27.47
CA ALA A 973 -20.04 4.59 -27.88
C ALA A 973 -20.05 4.77 -29.39
N VAL A 974 -21.20 4.56 -30.02
CA VAL A 974 -21.44 4.69 -31.47
C VAL A 974 -20.61 5.85 -32.03
N HIS A 975 -19.67 5.54 -32.93
CA HIS A 975 -18.69 6.51 -33.44
C HIS A 975 -19.40 7.52 -34.36
N THR A 976 -19.99 8.55 -33.78
CA THR A 976 -20.51 9.71 -34.52
C THR A 976 -19.33 10.64 -34.81
N GLU A 977 -18.86 10.71 -36.04
CA GLU A 977 -17.77 11.63 -36.39
C GLU A 977 -18.17 13.10 -36.14
N PRO A 978 -17.27 13.95 -35.64
CA PRO A 978 -17.51 15.39 -35.53
C PRO A 978 -17.96 16.00 -36.87
N ASP A 979 -19.19 16.54 -36.91
CA ASP A 979 -19.78 17.12 -38.12
C ASP A 979 -19.40 18.60 -38.28
N GLY A 980 -18.82 18.93 -39.42
CA GLY A 980 -18.38 20.29 -39.75
C GLY A 980 -17.00 20.70 -39.19
N PRO A 981 -16.51 21.90 -39.56
CA PRO A 981 -15.17 22.37 -39.20
C PRO A 981 -15.03 22.75 -37.72
N VAL A 982 -16.07 23.30 -37.10
CA VAL A 982 -16.03 23.73 -35.69
C VAL A 982 -15.92 22.53 -34.74
N GLN A 983 -16.75 21.49 -34.94
CA GLN A 983 -16.68 20.28 -34.12
C GLN A 983 -15.32 19.57 -34.27
N ARG A 984 -14.79 19.49 -35.50
CA ARG A 984 -13.46 18.91 -35.75
C ARG A 984 -12.34 19.66 -35.04
N THR A 985 -12.34 20.99 -35.07
CA THR A 985 -11.35 21.78 -34.32
C THR A 985 -11.49 21.59 -32.81
N ILE A 986 -12.71 21.44 -32.29
CA ILE A 986 -12.92 21.15 -30.86
C ILE A 986 -12.41 19.75 -30.51
N ALA A 987 -12.66 18.75 -31.36
CA ALA A 987 -12.13 17.40 -31.21
C ALA A 987 -10.58 17.38 -31.27
N GLU A 988 -9.96 18.14 -32.17
CA GLU A 988 -8.50 18.31 -32.22
C GLU A 988 -7.94 18.92 -30.92
N ILE A 989 -8.64 19.90 -30.35
CA ILE A 989 -8.25 20.49 -29.06
C ILE A 989 -8.41 19.47 -27.92
N PHE A 990 -9.48 18.66 -27.94
CA PHE A 990 -9.67 17.60 -26.96
C PHE A 990 -8.52 16.60 -27.03
N ALA A 991 -8.19 16.11 -28.23
CA ALA A 991 -7.09 15.17 -28.48
C ALA A 991 -5.73 15.71 -28.03
N GLU A 992 -5.43 16.96 -28.35
CA GLU A 992 -4.18 17.62 -27.96
C GLU A 992 -4.01 17.67 -26.44
N LEU A 993 -5.10 17.92 -25.72
CA LEU A 993 -5.04 18.06 -24.27
C LEU A 993 -5.14 16.70 -23.56
N SER A 994 -5.92 15.75 -24.08
CA SER A 994 -6.09 14.43 -23.46
C SER A 994 -4.99 13.43 -23.82
N GLY A 995 -4.18 13.71 -24.84
CA GLY A 995 -3.15 12.79 -25.35
C GLY A 995 -3.69 11.67 -26.24
N SER A 996 -4.92 11.80 -26.74
CA SER A 996 -5.59 10.87 -27.67
C SER A 996 -5.33 11.23 -29.14
N ALA A 997 -5.58 10.32 -30.08
CA ALA A 997 -5.56 10.69 -31.49
C ALA A 997 -6.87 11.42 -31.88
N PRO A 998 -6.85 12.46 -32.73
CA PRO A 998 -8.07 13.16 -33.16
C PRO A 998 -9.12 12.24 -33.82
N SER A 999 -8.67 11.15 -34.47
CA SER A 999 -9.53 10.13 -35.07
C SER A 999 -10.27 9.24 -34.06
N GLU A 1000 -9.94 9.34 -32.78
CA GLU A 1000 -10.55 8.55 -31.69
C GLU A 1000 -11.65 9.33 -30.95
N ILE A 1001 -11.91 10.60 -31.32
CA ILE A 1001 -12.85 11.49 -30.63
C ILE A 1001 -14.12 11.67 -31.46
N THR A 1002 -15.26 11.30 -30.88
CA THR A 1002 -16.60 11.43 -31.45
C THR A 1002 -17.21 12.81 -31.17
N ALA A 1003 -18.28 13.16 -31.89
CA ALA A 1003 -19.05 14.39 -31.71
C ALA A 1003 -19.64 14.52 -30.29
N ASP A 1004 -19.91 13.37 -29.65
CA ASP A 1004 -20.59 13.26 -28.36
C ASP A 1004 -19.63 12.94 -27.20
N ASP A 1005 -18.34 12.77 -27.49
CA ASP A 1005 -17.34 12.50 -26.47
C ASP A 1005 -17.16 13.71 -25.56
N THR A 1006 -17.20 13.49 -24.26
CA THR A 1006 -16.84 14.56 -23.33
C THR A 1006 -15.33 14.64 -23.17
N PHE A 1007 -14.82 15.84 -22.91
CA PHE A 1007 -13.38 16.05 -22.72
C PHE A 1007 -12.78 15.14 -21.63
N PHE A 1008 -13.58 14.80 -20.61
CA PHE A 1008 -13.17 13.88 -19.54
C PHE A 1008 -13.21 12.40 -19.95
N ALA A 1009 -14.15 12.03 -20.82
CA ALA A 1009 -14.29 10.65 -21.30
C ALA A 1009 -13.08 10.23 -22.13
N VAL A 1010 -12.49 11.18 -22.87
CA VAL A 1010 -11.28 10.94 -23.69
C VAL A 1010 -9.98 11.09 -22.90
N GLY A 1011 -10.02 11.14 -21.56
CA GLY A 1011 -8.84 11.21 -20.71
C GLY A 1011 -8.39 12.63 -20.34
N GLY A 1012 -9.13 13.66 -20.75
CA GLY A 1012 -8.93 15.02 -20.25
C GLY A 1012 -9.32 15.13 -18.77
N HIS A 1013 -8.81 16.14 -18.08
CA HIS A 1013 -9.12 16.38 -16.67
C HIS A 1013 -9.45 17.85 -16.40
N SER A 1014 -10.11 18.13 -15.28
CA SER A 1014 -10.71 19.44 -14.97
C SER A 1014 -9.70 20.60 -14.98
N VAL A 1015 -8.42 20.29 -14.73
CA VAL A 1015 -7.29 21.23 -14.75
C VAL A 1015 -6.95 21.71 -16.16
N GLN A 1016 -7.32 20.96 -17.20
CA GLN A 1016 -7.09 21.33 -18.59
C GLN A 1016 -8.23 22.18 -19.17
N LEU A 1017 -9.36 22.35 -18.47
CA LEU A 1017 -10.49 23.15 -18.95
C LEU A 1017 -10.16 24.62 -19.24
N PRO A 1018 -9.38 25.34 -18.41
CA PRO A 1018 -8.97 26.69 -18.75
C PRO A 1018 -8.15 26.74 -20.05
N ARG A 1019 -7.33 25.71 -20.29
CA ARG A 1019 -6.53 25.58 -21.51
C ARG A 1019 -7.40 25.20 -22.71
N LEU A 1020 -8.39 24.32 -22.53
CA LEU A 1020 -9.41 23.97 -23.52
C LEU A 1020 -10.17 25.23 -23.97
N LEU A 1021 -10.72 26.00 -23.03
CA LEU A 1021 -11.44 27.23 -23.31
C LEU A 1021 -10.54 28.29 -23.97
N HIS A 1022 -9.28 28.38 -23.53
CA HIS A 1022 -8.30 29.25 -24.17
C HIS A 1022 -8.01 28.84 -25.63
N LEU A 1023 -7.82 27.54 -25.90
CA LEU A 1023 -7.57 27.03 -27.25
C LEU A 1023 -8.80 27.19 -28.15
N ILE A 1024 -10.02 27.05 -27.62
CA ILE A 1024 -11.26 27.36 -28.35
C ILE A 1024 -11.29 28.85 -28.71
N ARG A 1025 -10.97 29.75 -27.76
CA ARG A 1025 -10.88 31.19 -28.04
C ARG A 1025 -9.84 31.51 -29.12
N VAL A 1026 -8.66 30.91 -29.06
CA VAL A 1026 -7.57 31.17 -30.00
C VAL A 1026 -7.85 30.59 -31.39
N ARG A 1027 -8.41 29.39 -31.49
CA ARG A 1027 -8.60 28.68 -32.78
C ARG A 1027 -9.95 28.96 -33.44
N LEU A 1028 -10.98 29.26 -32.66
CA LEU A 1028 -12.35 29.44 -33.15
C LEU A 1028 -12.89 30.86 -32.91
N GLY A 1029 -12.12 31.75 -32.25
CA GLY A 1029 -12.50 33.14 -32.04
C GLY A 1029 -13.69 33.35 -31.10
N ALA A 1030 -14.12 32.31 -30.38
CA ALA A 1030 -15.28 32.36 -29.50
C ALA A 1030 -14.87 32.33 -28.03
N GLU A 1031 -15.42 33.24 -27.24
CA GLU A 1031 -15.19 33.29 -25.80
C GLU A 1031 -16.32 32.51 -25.11
N LEU A 1032 -15.97 31.37 -24.52
CA LEU A 1032 -16.88 30.50 -23.79
C LEU A 1032 -16.57 30.58 -22.29
N SER A 1033 -17.61 30.71 -21.48
CA SER A 1033 -17.50 30.57 -20.03
C SER A 1033 -17.41 29.10 -19.62
N LEU A 1034 -16.95 28.83 -18.39
CA LEU A 1034 -17.09 27.49 -17.81
C LEU A 1034 -18.56 27.06 -17.72
N GLY A 1035 -19.49 28.02 -17.59
CA GLY A 1035 -20.93 27.76 -17.64
C GLY A 1035 -21.35 27.15 -18.97
N ASP A 1036 -20.85 27.70 -20.09
CA ASP A 1036 -21.13 27.22 -21.45
C ASP A 1036 -20.54 25.83 -21.69
N TYR A 1037 -19.33 25.57 -21.20
CA TYR A 1037 -18.72 24.23 -21.28
C TYR A 1037 -19.52 23.18 -20.50
N PHE A 1038 -19.88 23.47 -19.25
CA PHE A 1038 -20.59 22.49 -18.42
C PHE A 1038 -22.07 22.32 -18.77
N ALA A 1039 -22.63 23.21 -19.62
CA ALA A 1039 -23.97 23.04 -20.15
C ALA A 1039 -24.05 21.84 -21.12
N ASP A 1040 -23.07 21.70 -22.00
CA ASP A 1040 -22.94 20.58 -22.94
C ASP A 1040 -21.46 20.34 -23.32
N PRO A 1041 -20.72 19.50 -22.56
CA PRO A 1041 -19.26 19.39 -22.63
C PRO A 1041 -18.77 18.45 -23.74
N THR A 1042 -19.43 18.46 -24.91
CA THR A 1042 -19.15 17.62 -26.09
C THR A 1042 -18.72 18.49 -27.28
N PRO A 1043 -17.97 17.98 -28.28
CA PRO A 1043 -17.70 18.74 -29.50
C PRO A 1043 -18.96 19.28 -30.18
N ALA A 1044 -20.05 18.52 -30.22
CA ALA A 1044 -21.35 18.96 -30.75
C ALA A 1044 -21.95 20.11 -29.91
N GLY A 1045 -22.01 19.95 -28.58
CA GLY A 1045 -22.54 20.95 -27.65
C GLY A 1045 -21.75 22.26 -27.65
N LEU A 1046 -20.42 22.14 -27.64
CA LEU A 1046 -19.51 23.28 -27.69
C LEU A 1046 -19.59 23.99 -29.03
N ALA A 1047 -19.79 23.29 -30.15
CA ALA A 1047 -20.01 23.94 -31.44
C ALA A 1047 -21.29 24.79 -31.47
N VAL A 1048 -22.35 24.37 -30.77
CA VAL A 1048 -23.56 25.19 -30.59
C VAL A 1048 -23.27 26.43 -29.75
N ALA A 1049 -22.48 26.29 -28.68
CA ALA A 1049 -22.09 27.41 -27.83
C ALA A 1049 -21.19 28.43 -28.59
N VAL A 1050 -20.24 27.93 -29.38
CA VAL A 1050 -19.42 28.75 -30.30
C VAL A 1050 -20.31 29.51 -31.26
N SER A 1051 -21.26 28.85 -31.91
CA SER A 1051 -22.18 29.48 -32.87
C SER A 1051 -23.00 30.62 -32.25
N LYS A 1052 -23.46 30.44 -31.00
CA LYS A 1052 -24.20 31.47 -30.24
C LYS A 1052 -23.31 32.66 -29.85
N SER A 1053 -22.06 32.39 -29.47
CA SER A 1053 -21.05 33.41 -29.15
C SER A 1053 -20.69 34.23 -30.39
N SER A 1054 -20.53 33.60 -31.56
CA SER A 1054 -20.23 34.27 -32.83
C SER A 1054 -21.37 35.14 -33.34
N SER A 1055 -22.64 34.76 -33.11
CA SER A 1055 -23.81 35.58 -33.49
C SER A 1055 -24.01 36.84 -32.64
N ALA A 1056 -23.37 36.93 -31.46
CA ALA A 1056 -23.45 38.10 -30.59
C ALA A 1056 -22.44 39.20 -30.96
N VAL A 1057 -21.45 38.90 -31.81
CA VAL A 1057 -20.41 39.85 -32.25
C VAL A 1057 -20.77 40.51 -33.61
N GLY A 1058 -21.87 40.09 -34.24
CA GLY A 1058 -22.31 40.56 -35.57
C GLY A 1058 -23.40 41.63 -35.59
N VAL A 1059 -23.65 42.35 -34.50
CA VAL A 1059 -24.63 43.46 -34.45
C VAL A 1059 -23.96 44.68 -33.81
N ASP A 1060 -23.02 45.28 -34.54
CA ASP A 1060 -22.57 46.68 -34.39
C ASP A 1060 -21.81 47.07 -35.67
N GLU A 1061 -22.53 47.05 -36.80
CA GLU A 1061 -22.23 47.88 -37.97
C GLU A 1061 -23.55 48.47 -38.49
N GLU A 1062 -24.02 49.51 -37.79
CA GLU A 1062 -24.47 50.80 -38.36
C GLU A 1062 -24.58 51.88 -37.28
#